data_AF-A0A5C6CBY0-F1
#
_entry.id   AF-A0A5C6CBY0-F1
#
_cell.length_a   1.000
_cell.length_b   1.000
_cell.length_c   1.000
_cell.angle_alpha   90.00
_cell.angle_beta   90.00
_cell.angle_gamma   90.00
#
_symmetry.space_group_name_H-M   'P 1'
#
loop_
_entity.id
_entity.type
_entity.pdbx_description
1 polymer ?
#
loop_
_entity_poly.entity_id
_entity_poly.type
_entity_poly.pdbx_seq_one_letter_code
_entity_poly.pdbx_strand_id
1 'polypeptide(L)'
;MVPSGCFEPNRSIRCDRLAIVHCLLVLFWANGFTPRGHAAGGPNIVVLLADDAGYADFGFQDSLTGQTTEFKTPNLDSLAQQGIRFSNGYVSASTCSPSRAGLLTGQYQQRFGYEFNISNIDDSNDGMPTNQVMMTERFQQLGYTTGVVGKWHLGLELAKQPQNQGVDEFYGMWEGSRGYFGTETTAGKQIRDGNGVRNWTSEASFNNIPLDSAGKGRHVTDAFGDEASKFIANHAGDPDPFFLYLPFSSPHSPLTLAKQQDIDEFNGTSLSASERKIAALVFAMDRAVGNVLDRINDPNGDGDTSDSVADKTIIVFANDNGGTPSHDNGPLRGNKGESFEGGIRVPFLMRMPDPNNPGQFLIGDFDSPVTTRDLFPTFISAAGETMSTPTDGVDLTPFLTGQLTGDPHEMLAWRKGGDDWAIRKGDWKLLSGNNGAPIQLVQLAANGSGEFVDLSAQNPEKFQELLVDFTAWEAEMSKQSQDSGRVSNRFDHFVYRENQTTSGNWSNTNIWQEAGTSNNSTMQPNDAYPNAILEFRPRNDTSYIATNNMTRSTTLTYMLNELRFDGTFSGGVNRSGTINGNDVLLVDNLQGQGPTIQLNSTKASGAEFTFNIDTDLILFDDLTITGNSGLTFNINGDITAFSEDRSITKIGTSSVTLTGNNTFGGTLDVQQGAIVMAAGSLAVSELNIAAGGIFQFNGGTLKTPSVVGSLVNNGGTFAPGNSPAVTAIAGDYTQNVGVLEIEIEGLIAGAEFDVVQIAGNLTAGGTLKVVIGGSYSPQVGQVFEIITANSMYGTFLLDSPKDLDGNDIFSIQHNVGSIELEVLSSFFLVDGDFTFDGVVNAADWKILQSNLYSYMSHVSLSQARQYGDLNGDLIIDRRDFVLFKEFFTAANGAGAFAAMLQGVPEPSSLLLVAVGSISLSVSRLRRS
;
A
#
# COMPACT_ATOMS: atom_id res chain seq x y z
N MET A 1 15.27 68.58 -6.12
CA MET A 1 15.38 69.21 -7.45
C MET A 1 14.17 68.79 -8.26
N VAL A 2 13.33 69.75 -8.67
CA VAL A 2 12.26 69.55 -9.68
C VAL A 2 12.81 70.05 -11.03
N PRO A 3 12.43 69.48 -12.17
CA PRO A 3 11.34 70.07 -12.99
C PRO A 3 10.42 68.97 -13.59
N SER A 4 9.09 69.09 -13.71
CA SER A 4 8.19 70.10 -14.30
C SER A 4 8.20 70.16 -15.84
N GLY A 5 7.04 69.89 -16.49
CA GLY A 5 6.74 70.15 -17.92
C GLY A 5 5.91 69.03 -18.60
N CYS A 6 4.57 68.99 -18.70
CA CYS A 6 3.51 69.89 -19.18
C CYS A 6 3.32 69.95 -20.73
N PHE A 7 2.07 69.71 -21.18
CA PHE A 7 1.37 70.05 -22.46
C PHE A 7 1.16 69.04 -23.63
N GLU A 8 -0.13 68.72 -23.82
CA GLU A 8 -0.95 68.24 -24.98
C GLU A 8 -0.95 69.17 -26.24
N PRO A 9 -1.74 68.98 -27.35
CA PRO A 9 -2.47 67.82 -27.95
C PRO A 9 -2.44 67.75 -29.53
N ASN A 10 -3.15 66.75 -30.08
CA ASN A 10 -3.88 66.71 -31.38
C ASN A 10 -3.15 66.46 -32.72
N ARG A 11 -3.48 65.34 -33.39
CA ARG A 11 -4.35 65.33 -34.60
C ARG A 11 -4.77 63.90 -35.02
N SER A 12 -6.04 63.81 -35.38
CA SER A 12 -6.81 62.65 -35.80
C SER A 12 -6.78 62.41 -37.31
N ILE A 13 -6.81 61.13 -37.75
CA ILE A 13 -7.51 60.71 -38.99
C ILE A 13 -8.18 59.33 -38.77
N ARG A 14 -9.47 59.33 -39.10
CA ARG A 14 -10.57 58.33 -39.19
C ARG A 14 -10.21 56.98 -39.85
N CYS A 15 -10.62 55.83 -39.29
CA CYS A 15 -11.91 55.08 -39.40
C CYS A 15 -11.81 53.92 -40.41
N ASP A 16 -11.84 52.66 -39.95
CA ASP A 16 -13.07 51.86 -39.91
C ASP A 16 -12.83 50.41 -39.40
N ARG A 17 -13.69 49.99 -38.45
CA ARG A 17 -14.13 48.61 -38.10
C ARG A 17 -13.09 47.70 -37.41
N LEU A 18 -13.36 46.94 -36.35
CA LEU A 18 -14.60 46.37 -35.82
C LEU A 18 -14.33 45.88 -34.37
N ALA A 19 -15.29 46.13 -33.46
CA ALA A 19 -15.64 45.42 -32.21
C ALA A 19 -14.59 44.63 -31.37
N ILE A 20 -14.74 44.74 -30.03
CA ILE A 20 -14.14 43.93 -28.95
C ILE A 20 -12.84 44.51 -28.33
N VAL A 21 -12.88 45.61 -27.55
CA VAL A 21 -11.95 45.81 -26.38
C VAL A 21 -12.47 46.92 -25.41
N HIS A 22 -13.76 46.98 -25.03
CA HIS A 22 -14.21 48.04 -24.08
C HIS A 22 -15.11 47.57 -22.91
N CYS A 23 -15.11 46.27 -22.58
CA CYS A 23 -15.67 45.78 -21.31
C CYS A 23 -14.61 45.38 -20.27
N LEU A 24 -13.31 45.51 -20.54
CA LEU A 24 -12.26 44.93 -19.69
C LEU A 24 -11.56 45.91 -18.74
N LEU A 25 -11.96 47.20 -18.67
CA LEU A 25 -11.28 48.19 -17.83
C LEU A 25 -12.17 48.85 -16.74
N VAL A 26 -13.39 48.35 -16.54
CA VAL A 26 -14.25 48.71 -15.37
C VAL A 26 -14.52 47.48 -14.47
N LEU A 27 -14.00 46.30 -14.81
CA LEU A 27 -14.15 45.07 -14.01
C LEU A 27 -12.94 44.74 -13.10
N PHE A 28 -11.93 45.61 -13.04
CA PHE A 28 -10.70 45.39 -12.25
C PHE A 28 -10.65 46.13 -10.91
N TRP A 29 -11.76 46.73 -10.46
CA TRP A 29 -11.88 47.34 -9.12
C TRP A 29 -13.06 46.79 -8.30
N ALA A 30 -13.71 45.71 -8.76
CA ALA A 30 -14.88 45.11 -8.12
C ALA A 30 -14.81 43.58 -7.93
N ASN A 31 -13.62 42.98 -8.00
CA ASN A 31 -13.43 41.56 -7.66
C ASN A 31 -12.27 41.43 -6.68
N GLY A 32 -12.58 41.13 -5.42
CA GLY A 32 -11.56 40.77 -4.42
C GLY A 32 -12.06 40.70 -2.98
N PHE A 33 -13.08 41.46 -2.59
CA PHE A 33 -13.87 41.10 -1.41
C PHE A 33 -14.99 40.18 -1.90
N THR A 34 -14.70 38.88 -2.01
CA THR A 34 -15.76 37.90 -1.82
C THR A 34 -16.36 38.21 -0.44
N PRO A 35 -17.67 38.51 -0.34
CA PRO A 35 -18.32 38.56 0.96
C PRO A 35 -17.94 37.28 1.71
N ARG A 36 -17.62 37.36 3.01
CA ARG A 36 -17.66 36.17 3.87
C ARG A 36 -18.99 35.48 3.54
N GLY A 37 -18.92 34.26 2.98
CA GLY A 37 -20.09 33.42 2.91
C GLY A 37 -20.50 33.20 4.35
N HIS A 38 -21.50 33.93 4.82
CA HIS A 38 -22.02 33.73 6.16
C HIS A 38 -22.78 32.43 6.09
N ALA A 39 -22.46 31.49 6.98
CA ALA A 39 -23.34 30.37 7.32
C ALA A 39 -24.57 30.90 8.09
N ALA A 40 -25.27 31.89 7.52
CA ALA A 40 -26.47 32.48 8.09
C ALA A 40 -27.55 31.39 8.17
N GLY A 41 -27.74 30.83 9.37
CA GLY A 41 -28.70 29.76 9.66
C GLY A 41 -28.10 28.40 10.05
N GLY A 42 -26.77 28.26 10.16
CA GLY A 42 -26.15 27.05 10.74
C GLY A 42 -26.39 26.93 12.25
N PRO A 43 -26.32 25.72 12.85
CA PRO A 43 -26.47 25.55 14.28
C PRO A 43 -25.23 26.06 15.03
N ASN A 44 -25.43 26.45 16.29
CA ASN A 44 -24.33 26.57 17.24
C ASN A 44 -23.72 25.18 17.50
N ILE A 45 -22.44 25.13 17.84
CA ILE A 45 -21.73 23.88 18.11
C ILE A 45 -21.01 24.00 19.44
N VAL A 46 -21.23 23.03 20.34
CA VAL A 46 -20.54 22.92 21.63
C VAL A 46 -19.88 21.55 21.74
N VAL A 47 -18.56 21.52 21.85
CA VAL A 47 -17.77 20.30 22.02
C VAL A 47 -17.23 20.26 23.45
N LEU A 48 -17.79 19.39 24.27
CA LEU A 48 -17.36 19.09 25.63
C LEU A 48 -16.36 17.93 25.57
N LEU A 49 -15.13 18.13 26.03
CA LEU A 49 -14.09 17.11 25.98
C LEU A 49 -13.46 16.89 27.35
N ALA A 50 -13.60 15.69 27.91
CA ALA A 50 -12.90 15.25 29.11
C ALA A 50 -11.42 14.89 28.82
N ASP A 51 -10.62 14.72 29.88
CA ASP A 51 -9.19 14.40 29.81
C ASP A 51 -8.87 13.25 30.77
N ASP A 52 -8.51 12.09 30.22
CA ASP A 52 -8.20 10.83 30.93
C ASP A 52 -9.37 10.13 31.65
N ALA A 53 -10.63 10.41 31.30
CA ALA A 53 -11.76 9.73 31.95
C ALA A 53 -11.79 8.21 31.62
N GLY A 54 -12.15 7.39 32.61
CA GLY A 54 -12.38 5.96 32.40
C GLY A 54 -13.62 5.70 31.56
N TYR A 55 -13.61 4.65 30.74
CA TYR A 55 -14.77 4.26 29.94
C TYR A 55 -16.02 3.92 30.77
N ALA A 56 -15.84 3.46 32.02
CA ALA A 56 -16.88 3.09 32.96
C ALA A 56 -17.09 4.11 34.10
N ASP A 57 -16.50 5.30 34.00
CA ASP A 57 -16.61 6.36 35.02
C ASP A 57 -17.95 7.15 34.94
N PHE A 58 -18.90 6.74 34.08
CA PHE A 58 -20.14 7.50 33.78
C PHE A 58 -21.38 6.62 33.87
N GLY A 59 -22.46 7.12 34.47
CA GLY A 59 -23.73 6.38 34.63
C GLY A 59 -24.35 5.96 33.30
N PHE A 60 -24.29 6.83 32.29
CA PHE A 60 -24.75 6.49 30.93
C PHE A 60 -23.96 5.36 30.26
N GLN A 61 -22.85 4.86 30.83
CA GLN A 61 -22.10 3.72 30.28
C GLN A 61 -22.51 2.38 30.90
N ASP A 62 -23.25 2.38 32.01
CA ASP A 62 -23.57 1.19 32.81
C ASP A 62 -24.16 0.03 32.00
N SER A 63 -25.08 0.34 31.07
CA SER A 63 -25.73 -0.71 30.26
C SER A 63 -24.80 -1.33 29.22
N LEU A 64 -23.76 -0.62 28.79
CA LEU A 64 -22.77 -1.10 27.81
C LEU A 64 -21.67 -1.92 28.49
N THR A 65 -21.24 -1.49 29.68
CA THR A 65 -20.20 -2.17 30.47
C THR A 65 -20.75 -3.38 31.23
N GLY A 66 -22.04 -3.38 31.55
CA GLY A 66 -22.66 -4.35 32.46
C GLY A 66 -22.28 -4.13 33.93
N GLN A 67 -21.71 -2.97 34.26
CA GLN A 67 -21.27 -2.57 35.59
C GLN A 67 -21.90 -1.23 35.96
N THR A 68 -22.54 -1.15 37.12
CA THR A 68 -23.06 0.11 37.66
C THR A 68 -21.94 0.89 38.34
N THR A 69 -21.67 2.11 37.87
CA THR A 69 -20.73 3.01 38.54
C THR A 69 -21.34 3.68 39.78
N GLU A 70 -20.52 3.98 40.78
CA GLU A 70 -20.91 4.83 41.91
C GLU A 70 -20.60 6.32 41.65
N PHE A 71 -20.05 6.65 40.47
CA PHE A 71 -19.79 8.03 40.05
C PHE A 71 -21.12 8.73 39.74
N LYS A 72 -21.21 10.03 40.05
CA LYS A 72 -22.43 10.82 39.85
C LYS A 72 -22.26 11.72 38.63
N THR A 73 -23.02 11.44 37.57
CA THR A 73 -23.00 12.22 36.31
C THR A 73 -24.40 12.61 35.80
N PRO A 74 -25.30 13.15 36.65
CA PRO A 74 -26.71 13.35 36.29
C PRO A 74 -26.92 14.26 35.06
N ASN A 75 -26.07 15.24 34.80
CA ASN A 75 -26.22 16.14 33.65
C ASN A 75 -25.83 15.45 32.35
N LEU A 76 -24.73 14.70 32.34
CA LEU A 76 -24.33 13.88 31.20
C LEU A 76 -25.28 12.70 30.97
N ASP A 77 -25.81 12.09 32.03
CA ASP A 77 -26.83 11.05 31.92
C ASP A 77 -28.13 11.61 31.31
N SER A 78 -28.48 12.85 31.64
CA SER A 78 -29.60 13.56 31.02
C SER A 78 -29.33 13.89 29.54
N LEU A 79 -28.10 14.30 29.20
CA LEU A 79 -27.68 14.53 27.83
C LEU A 79 -27.78 13.25 26.99
N ALA A 80 -27.36 12.10 27.54
CA ALA A 80 -27.47 10.80 26.88
C ALA A 80 -28.93 10.40 26.60
N GLN A 81 -29.87 10.71 27.52
CA GLN A 81 -31.30 10.46 27.32
C GLN A 81 -31.94 11.36 26.24
N GLN A 82 -31.31 12.49 25.93
CA GLN A 82 -31.79 13.49 24.97
C GLN A 82 -31.01 13.45 23.64
N GLY A 83 -30.13 12.47 23.46
CA GLY A 83 -29.22 12.41 22.33
C GLY A 83 -28.89 11.00 21.90
N ILE A 84 -27.88 10.91 21.05
CA ILE A 84 -27.29 9.67 20.58
C ILE A 84 -26.13 9.30 21.51
N ARG A 85 -26.09 8.07 21.99
CA ARG A 85 -24.92 7.46 22.63
C ARG A 85 -24.21 6.54 21.64
N PHE A 86 -22.93 6.78 21.40
CA PHE A 86 -22.13 5.94 20.51
C PHE A 86 -21.49 4.82 21.33
N SER A 87 -21.93 3.58 21.12
CA SER A 87 -21.37 2.45 21.86
C SER A 87 -19.95 2.11 21.40
N ASN A 88 -19.64 2.36 20.12
CA ASN A 88 -18.32 2.19 19.51
C ASN A 88 -17.68 3.54 19.12
N GLY A 89 -17.60 4.47 20.08
CA GLY A 89 -16.94 5.77 19.89
C GLY A 89 -15.42 5.69 20.12
N TYR A 90 -14.63 6.15 19.15
CA TYR A 90 -13.16 6.10 19.19
C TYR A 90 -12.50 7.48 19.09
N VAL A 91 -11.34 7.62 19.71
CA VAL A 91 -10.39 8.71 19.42
C VAL A 91 -9.39 8.27 18.35
N SER A 92 -8.72 9.20 17.67
CA SER A 92 -7.69 8.86 16.66
C SER A 92 -6.31 8.54 17.24
N ALA A 93 -6.13 8.73 18.55
CA ALA A 93 -4.88 8.43 19.26
C ALA A 93 -5.14 8.09 20.73
N SER A 94 -4.31 7.23 21.31
CA SER A 94 -4.39 6.85 22.73
C SER A 94 -3.82 7.90 23.70
N THR A 95 -3.45 9.10 23.21
CA THR A 95 -2.90 10.19 24.04
C THR A 95 -3.45 11.55 23.64
N CYS A 96 -3.46 12.46 24.61
CA CYS A 96 -4.25 13.68 24.57
C CYS A 96 -3.90 14.63 23.41
N SER A 97 -2.63 15.00 23.21
CA SER A 97 -2.28 15.97 22.16
C SER A 97 -2.51 15.44 20.74
N PRO A 98 -2.05 14.22 20.38
CA PRO A 98 -2.35 13.62 19.06
C PRO A 98 -3.85 13.40 18.82
N SER A 99 -4.62 13.04 19.85
CA SER A 99 -6.08 12.88 19.73
C SER A 99 -6.79 14.20 19.48
N ARG A 100 -6.38 15.27 20.16
CA ARG A 100 -6.89 16.64 19.93
C ARG A 100 -6.55 17.14 18.53
N ALA A 101 -5.35 16.82 18.04
CA ALA A 101 -4.96 17.10 16.66
C ALA A 101 -5.89 16.41 15.65
N GLY A 102 -6.18 15.12 15.84
CA GLY A 102 -7.11 14.40 14.98
C GLY A 102 -8.55 14.92 15.05
N LEU A 103 -9.06 15.19 16.26
CA LEU A 103 -10.38 15.81 16.48
C LEU A 103 -10.52 17.13 15.71
N LEU A 104 -9.56 18.04 15.86
CA LEU A 104 -9.66 19.40 15.31
C LEU A 104 -9.32 19.47 13.83
N THR A 105 -8.59 18.51 13.26
CA THR A 105 -8.27 18.49 11.82
C THR A 105 -9.14 17.55 11.00
N GLY A 106 -9.87 16.63 11.65
CA GLY A 106 -10.61 15.57 10.97
C GLY A 106 -9.70 14.53 10.30
N GLN A 107 -8.38 14.60 10.51
CA GLN A 107 -7.40 13.75 9.85
C GLN A 107 -6.74 12.79 10.85
N TYR A 108 -6.18 11.69 10.36
CA TYR A 108 -5.16 10.96 11.10
C TYR A 108 -3.96 11.88 11.31
N GLN A 109 -3.64 12.14 12.57
CA GLN A 109 -2.53 13.02 12.95
C GLN A 109 -1.16 12.50 12.48
N GLN A 110 -1.07 11.22 12.15
CA GLN A 110 0.10 10.57 11.54
C GLN A 110 0.39 11.08 10.12
N ARG A 111 -0.61 11.57 9.37
CA ARG A 111 -0.41 12.17 8.04
C ARG A 111 0.55 13.36 8.04
N PHE A 112 0.67 14.03 9.18
CA PHE A 112 1.59 15.15 9.40
C PHE A 112 2.58 14.90 10.56
N GLY A 113 2.81 13.63 10.90
CA GLY A 113 3.86 13.18 11.83
C GLY A 113 3.61 13.47 13.30
N TYR A 114 2.38 13.81 13.69
CA TYR A 114 2.01 14.21 15.04
C TYR A 114 1.60 13.00 15.88
N GLU A 115 2.57 12.23 16.36
CA GLU A 115 2.29 10.97 17.07
C GLU A 115 2.44 11.03 18.58
N PHE A 116 3.01 12.12 19.11
CA PHE A 116 3.37 12.24 20.52
C PHE A 116 2.74 13.48 21.14
N ASN A 117 2.66 13.46 22.47
CA ASN A 117 2.43 14.69 23.21
C ASN A 117 3.60 15.65 22.99
N ILE A 118 3.25 16.94 22.87
CA ILE A 118 4.24 18.00 22.74
C ILE A 118 5.19 18.00 23.94
N SER A 119 6.44 18.35 23.67
CA SER A 119 7.49 18.49 24.70
C SER A 119 7.25 19.70 25.62
N ASN A 120 6.23 20.51 25.32
CA ASN A 120 5.89 21.75 26.02
C ASN A 120 7.08 22.73 26.03
N ILE A 121 7.79 22.79 24.89
CA ILE A 121 8.86 23.75 24.65
C ILE A 121 8.43 24.77 23.59
N ASP A 122 9.00 25.96 23.65
CA ASP A 122 8.80 27.01 22.63
C ASP A 122 9.72 26.72 21.44
N ASP A 123 9.32 25.75 20.61
CA ASP A 123 10.02 25.31 19.39
C ASP A 123 9.02 25.27 18.23
N SER A 124 9.43 25.79 17.06
CA SER A 124 8.59 25.82 15.87
C SER A 124 8.18 24.45 15.34
N ASN A 125 8.82 23.38 15.81
CA ASN A 125 8.54 22.00 15.47
C ASN A 125 7.74 21.26 16.54
N ASP A 126 7.55 21.85 17.73
CA ASP A 126 6.74 21.28 18.81
C ASP A 126 5.31 21.84 18.74
N GLY A 127 4.29 20.98 18.69
CA GLY A 127 2.89 21.37 18.46
C GLY A 127 2.45 21.42 17.00
N MET A 128 1.20 21.81 16.78
CA MET A 128 0.46 21.66 15.53
C MET A 128 1.19 22.32 14.36
N PRO A 129 1.41 21.58 13.26
CA PRO A 129 1.93 22.18 12.04
C PRO A 129 0.96 23.25 11.53
N THR A 130 1.46 24.44 11.27
CA THR A 130 0.66 25.62 10.90
C THR A 130 0.07 25.55 9.49
N ASN A 131 0.42 24.52 8.72
CA ASN A 131 -0.18 24.22 7.42
C ASN A 131 -1.41 23.30 7.51
N GLN A 132 -1.75 22.80 8.70
CA GLN A 132 -2.98 22.03 8.91
C GLN A 132 -4.12 22.99 9.26
N VAL A 133 -5.23 22.88 8.53
CA VAL A 133 -6.44 23.65 8.81
C VAL A 133 -7.22 22.98 9.93
N MET A 134 -7.50 23.72 11.00
CA MET A 134 -8.32 23.24 12.10
C MET A 134 -9.78 23.69 12.00
N MET A 135 -10.64 22.97 12.71
CA MET A 135 -12.06 23.22 12.88
C MET A 135 -12.33 24.66 13.33
N THR A 136 -11.52 25.18 14.25
CA THR A 136 -11.57 26.58 14.72
C THR A 136 -11.37 27.57 13.58
N GLU A 137 -10.31 27.42 12.77
CA GLU A 137 -10.04 28.28 11.61
C GLU A 137 -11.14 28.18 10.56
N ARG A 138 -11.66 26.98 10.31
CA ARG A 138 -12.71 26.78 9.34
C ARG A 138 -14.02 27.44 9.77
N PHE A 139 -14.43 27.28 11.03
CA PHE A 139 -15.64 27.94 11.54
C PHE A 139 -15.49 29.46 11.57
N GLN A 140 -14.33 30.00 11.95
CA GLN A 140 -14.06 31.44 11.87
C GLN A 140 -14.20 31.97 10.43
N GLN A 141 -13.74 31.20 9.43
CA GLN A 141 -13.90 31.56 8.01
C GLN A 141 -15.37 31.53 7.55
N LEU A 142 -16.18 30.62 8.09
CA LEU A 142 -17.62 30.51 7.83
C LEU A 142 -18.47 31.57 8.55
N GLY A 143 -17.83 32.42 9.36
CA GLY A 143 -18.47 33.52 10.07
C GLY A 143 -18.99 33.16 11.46
N TYR A 144 -18.61 32.00 12.00
CA TYR A 144 -18.90 31.67 13.39
C TYR A 144 -18.01 32.49 14.32
N THR A 145 -18.55 32.89 15.49
CA THR A 145 -17.71 33.30 16.62
C THR A 145 -17.09 32.07 17.25
N THR A 146 -15.76 32.01 17.37
CA THR A 146 -15.05 30.82 17.86
C THR A 146 -14.49 31.00 19.27
N GLY A 147 -14.89 30.10 20.17
CA GLY A 147 -14.47 30.08 21.56
C GLY A 147 -13.70 28.80 21.91
N VAL A 148 -12.61 28.93 22.65
CA VAL A 148 -11.93 27.80 23.29
C VAL A 148 -11.77 28.07 24.77
N VAL A 149 -12.35 27.18 25.60
CA VAL A 149 -12.26 27.28 27.06
C VAL A 149 -11.64 26.01 27.62
N GLY A 150 -10.38 26.08 28.04
CA GLY A 150 -9.72 24.97 28.74
C GLY A 150 -8.34 24.57 28.22
N LYS A 151 -8.07 23.27 28.15
CA LYS A 151 -6.78 22.68 27.76
C LYS A 151 -6.56 22.73 26.25
N TRP A 152 -5.56 23.49 25.79
CA TRP A 152 -5.14 23.51 24.39
C TRP A 152 -4.26 22.32 24.04
N HIS A 153 -3.04 22.27 24.60
CA HIS A 153 -2.07 21.19 24.40
C HIS A 153 -1.67 20.94 22.94
N LEU A 154 -1.63 21.99 22.12
CA LEU A 154 -1.31 21.92 20.68
C LEU A 154 -0.17 22.85 20.26
N GLY A 155 0.50 23.52 21.19
CA GLY A 155 1.69 24.31 20.92
C GLY A 155 1.80 25.54 21.83
N LEU A 156 3.05 25.96 22.08
CA LEU A 156 3.38 27.15 22.88
C LEU A 156 3.89 28.31 22.01
N GLU A 157 4.50 28.00 20.87
CA GLU A 157 4.97 29.00 19.90
C GLU A 157 3.81 29.90 19.49
N LEU A 158 4.08 31.20 19.30
CA LEU A 158 3.08 32.20 18.92
C LEU A 158 2.16 31.73 17.80
N ALA A 159 2.70 31.15 16.72
CA ALA A 159 1.92 30.69 15.57
C ALA A 159 0.97 29.52 15.88
N LYS A 160 1.17 28.82 17.00
CA LYS A 160 0.43 27.63 17.44
C LYS A 160 -0.43 27.89 18.68
N GLN A 161 -0.50 29.15 19.11
CA GLN A 161 -1.41 29.57 20.17
C GLN A 161 -2.84 29.68 19.61
N PRO A 162 -3.87 29.46 20.45
CA PRO A 162 -5.27 29.47 20.01
C PRO A 162 -5.66 30.68 19.14
N GLN A 163 -5.23 31.88 19.56
CA GLN A 163 -5.58 33.15 18.89
C GLN A 163 -5.05 33.25 17.45
N ASN A 164 -4.01 32.49 17.13
CA ASN A 164 -3.41 32.42 15.81
C ASN A 164 -3.86 31.18 15.02
N GLN A 165 -4.81 30.42 15.56
CA GLN A 165 -5.40 29.23 14.95
C GLN A 165 -6.93 29.29 14.99
N GLY A 166 -7.48 30.45 14.62
CA GLY A 166 -8.90 30.62 14.39
C GLY A 166 -9.77 30.68 15.64
N VAL A 167 -9.21 31.12 16.77
CA VAL A 167 -9.96 31.29 18.03
C VAL A 167 -10.12 32.78 18.34
N ASP A 168 -11.36 33.26 18.33
CA ASP A 168 -11.70 34.66 18.68
C ASP A 168 -11.59 34.90 20.19
N GLU A 169 -12.13 33.98 20.99
CA GLU A 169 -12.12 34.06 22.46
C GLU A 169 -11.46 32.83 23.09
N PHE A 170 -10.39 33.05 23.85
CA PHE A 170 -9.70 32.00 24.60
C PHE A 170 -9.78 32.25 26.10
N TYR A 171 -10.05 31.20 26.87
CA TYR A 171 -9.78 31.16 28.30
C TYR A 171 -9.28 29.79 28.72
N GLY A 172 -8.02 29.65 29.11
CA GLY A 172 -7.51 28.31 29.37
C GLY A 172 -6.02 28.22 29.60
N MET A 173 -5.45 27.08 29.25
CA MET A 173 -4.03 26.78 29.37
C MET A 173 -3.47 26.19 28.08
N TRP A 174 -2.18 26.44 27.82
CA TRP A 174 -1.52 25.94 26.62
C TRP A 174 -0.88 24.56 26.80
N GLU A 175 -0.38 24.25 27.99
CA GLU A 175 0.28 22.96 28.29
C GLU A 175 -0.69 21.79 28.53
N GLY A 176 -0.13 20.59 28.63
CA GLY A 176 -0.86 19.33 28.79
C GLY A 176 -1.43 19.04 30.18
N SER A 177 -1.01 19.75 31.23
CA SER A 177 -1.52 19.55 32.60
C SER A 177 -1.19 20.71 33.54
N ARG A 178 -2.00 20.86 34.59
CA ARG A 178 -1.78 21.78 35.71
C ARG A 178 -2.54 21.31 36.95
N GLY A 179 -2.25 21.93 38.10
CA GLY A 179 -3.08 21.83 39.28
C GLY A 179 -4.45 22.51 39.15
N TYR A 180 -5.47 21.90 39.78
CA TYR A 180 -6.86 22.37 39.76
C TYR A 180 -7.14 23.60 40.63
N PHE A 181 -6.19 23.99 41.48
CA PHE A 181 -6.25 25.22 42.27
C PHE A 181 -5.06 26.13 41.93
N GLY A 182 -5.26 27.44 42.04
CA GLY A 182 -4.27 28.45 41.65
C GLY A 182 -3.03 28.51 42.56
N THR A 183 -1.95 27.82 42.17
CA THR A 183 -0.62 27.99 42.77
C THR A 183 0.54 27.86 41.76
N GLU A 184 0.27 27.57 40.50
CA GLU A 184 1.31 27.34 39.49
C GLU A 184 1.72 28.63 38.78
N THR A 185 3.02 28.94 38.80
CA THR A 185 3.58 30.18 38.23
C THR A 185 4.39 29.94 36.95
N THR A 186 4.54 28.71 36.49
CA THR A 186 5.24 28.36 35.26
C THR A 186 4.48 28.87 34.03
N ALA A 187 5.19 29.52 33.09
CA ALA A 187 4.59 30.29 31.99
C ALA A 187 3.52 29.54 31.19
N GLY A 188 3.68 28.25 30.87
CA GLY A 188 2.68 27.51 30.07
C GLY A 188 1.54 26.86 30.87
N LYS A 189 1.70 26.70 32.19
CA LYS A 189 0.67 26.16 33.10
C LYS A 189 -0.29 27.22 33.65
N GLN A 190 -0.05 28.48 33.33
CA GLN A 190 -0.89 29.61 33.73
C GLN A 190 -2.27 29.58 33.05
N ILE A 191 -3.29 30.13 33.72
CA ILE A 191 -4.54 30.48 33.04
C ILE A 191 -4.31 31.74 32.23
N ARG A 192 -4.82 31.76 31.00
CA ARG A 192 -4.67 32.83 30.04
C ARG A 192 -6.00 33.19 29.44
N ASP A 193 -6.14 34.45 29.04
CA ASP A 193 -7.20 34.92 28.16
C ASP A 193 -6.62 35.64 26.93
N GLY A 194 -7.47 36.23 26.08
CA GLY A 194 -7.03 37.06 24.94
C GLY A 194 -6.13 38.25 25.31
N ASN A 195 -6.01 38.61 26.60
CA ASN A 195 -5.20 39.73 27.10
C ASN A 195 -3.91 39.28 27.82
N GLY A 196 -3.61 37.97 27.85
CA GLY A 196 -2.40 37.42 28.46
C GLY A 196 -2.68 36.58 29.71
N VAL A 197 -1.78 36.64 30.69
CA VAL A 197 -1.83 35.79 31.90
C VAL A 197 -2.88 36.33 32.89
N ARG A 198 -3.76 35.45 33.38
CA ARG A 198 -4.72 35.76 34.45
C ARG A 198 -4.13 35.42 35.82
N ASN A 199 -4.00 36.44 36.68
CA ASN A 199 -3.51 36.28 38.05
C ASN A 199 -4.59 35.70 38.98
N TRP A 200 -4.65 34.37 39.05
CA TRP A 200 -5.57 33.62 39.90
C TRP A 200 -5.31 33.73 41.41
N THR A 201 -4.11 34.13 41.82
CA THR A 201 -3.79 34.37 43.24
C THR A 201 -4.45 35.63 43.82
N SER A 202 -5.01 36.50 42.96
CA SER A 202 -5.70 37.76 43.33
C SER A 202 -7.19 37.80 42.95
N GLU A 203 -7.75 36.73 42.38
CA GLU A 203 -9.14 36.65 41.91
C GLU A 203 -10.20 36.60 43.03
N ALA A 204 -9.84 36.91 44.28
CA ALA A 204 -10.79 37.18 45.36
C ALA A 204 -11.70 38.41 45.09
N SER A 205 -11.55 39.08 43.94
CA SER A 205 -12.23 40.34 43.58
C SER A 205 -13.20 40.25 42.40
N PHE A 206 -13.37 39.08 41.77
CA PHE A 206 -14.50 38.85 40.85
C PHE A 206 -15.68 38.22 41.63
N ASN A 207 -16.60 39.10 42.08
CA ASN A 207 -18.00 38.80 42.42
C ASN A 207 -18.29 37.61 43.35
N ASN A 208 -18.04 37.74 44.67
CA ASN A 208 -18.70 36.93 45.71
C ASN A 208 -18.54 35.39 45.63
N ILE A 209 -17.57 34.85 44.89
CA ILE A 209 -17.30 33.40 44.93
C ILE A 209 -16.55 33.09 46.24
N PRO A 210 -17.11 32.27 47.15
CA PRO A 210 -16.43 31.93 48.39
C PRO A 210 -15.12 31.19 48.09
N LEU A 211 -14.04 31.58 48.77
CA LEU A 211 -12.91 30.67 48.96
C LEU A 211 -13.46 29.37 49.56
N ASP A 212 -12.90 28.23 49.18
CA ASP A 212 -13.23 27.00 49.91
C ASP A 212 -12.84 27.17 51.40
N SER A 213 -13.33 26.26 52.26
CA SER A 213 -13.04 26.28 53.70
C SER A 213 -11.54 26.18 54.03
N ALA A 214 -10.67 25.93 53.04
CA ALA A 214 -9.21 25.91 53.14
C ALA A 214 -8.52 27.17 52.57
N GLY A 215 -9.28 28.18 52.10
CA GLY A 215 -8.74 29.44 51.58
C GLY A 215 -8.23 29.37 50.13
N LYS A 216 -8.61 28.35 49.36
CA LYS A 216 -8.21 28.18 47.96
C LYS A 216 -9.17 28.91 47.02
N GLY A 217 -8.65 29.52 45.96
CA GLY A 217 -9.43 30.23 44.93
C GLY A 217 -10.33 29.32 44.08
N ARG A 218 -10.87 29.83 42.98
CA ARG A 218 -11.76 29.09 42.05
C ARG A 218 -11.10 27.80 41.54
N HIS A 219 -11.86 26.70 41.49
CA HIS A 219 -11.39 25.43 40.94
C HIS A 219 -11.39 25.48 39.40
N VAL A 220 -10.36 24.95 38.73
CA VAL A 220 -10.19 25.01 37.26
C VAL A 220 -11.41 24.49 36.51
N THR A 221 -11.99 23.37 36.93
CA THR A 221 -13.17 22.78 36.27
C THR A 221 -14.38 23.70 36.34
N ASP A 222 -14.67 24.28 37.52
CA ASP A 222 -15.78 25.25 37.66
C ASP A 222 -15.47 26.50 36.83
N ALA A 223 -14.20 26.90 36.78
CA ALA A 223 -13.81 28.08 36.04
C ALA A 223 -14.06 27.94 34.55
N PHE A 224 -13.70 26.81 33.97
CA PHE A 224 -14.00 26.51 32.58
C PHE A 224 -15.52 26.43 32.34
N GLY A 225 -16.28 25.86 33.27
CA GLY A 225 -17.74 25.88 33.25
C GLY A 225 -18.31 27.29 33.15
N ASP A 226 -18.00 28.18 34.10
CA ASP A 226 -18.65 29.51 34.07
C ASP A 226 -18.08 30.42 32.97
N GLU A 227 -16.84 30.26 32.51
CA GLU A 227 -16.37 31.01 31.32
C GLU A 227 -17.03 30.51 30.03
N ALA A 228 -17.28 29.21 29.88
CA ALA A 228 -18.07 28.66 28.79
C ALA A 228 -19.52 29.18 28.82
N SER A 229 -20.15 29.19 30.00
CA SER A 229 -21.48 29.78 30.17
C SER A 229 -21.49 31.28 29.86
N LYS A 230 -20.42 32.04 30.17
CA LYS A 230 -20.33 33.46 29.78
C LYS A 230 -20.21 33.62 28.27
N PHE A 231 -19.39 32.81 27.60
CA PHE A 231 -19.28 32.82 26.14
C PHE A 231 -20.66 32.59 25.49
N ILE A 232 -21.39 31.57 25.94
CA ILE A 232 -22.75 31.28 25.44
C ILE A 232 -23.69 32.48 25.69
N ALA A 233 -23.68 33.04 26.91
CA ALA A 233 -24.53 34.18 27.24
C ALA A 233 -24.26 35.41 26.36
N ASN A 234 -23.01 35.63 26.00
CA ASN A 234 -22.59 36.76 25.19
C ASN A 234 -22.99 36.61 23.72
N HIS A 235 -23.09 35.38 23.21
CA HIS A 235 -23.26 35.10 21.78
C HIS A 235 -24.58 34.44 21.39
N ALA A 236 -25.38 33.93 22.34
CA ALA A 236 -26.64 33.26 22.03
C ALA A 236 -27.66 34.15 21.27
N GLY A 237 -27.62 35.46 21.54
CA GLY A 237 -28.45 36.48 20.90
C GLY A 237 -27.87 37.07 19.61
N ASP A 238 -26.66 36.68 19.21
CA ASP A 238 -26.03 37.17 17.99
C ASP A 238 -26.70 36.57 16.75
N PRO A 239 -26.68 37.28 15.60
CA PRO A 239 -27.19 36.74 14.34
C PRO A 239 -26.29 35.62 13.78
N ASP A 240 -25.00 35.65 14.10
CA ASP A 240 -24.02 34.67 13.68
C ASP A 240 -23.94 33.51 14.71
N PRO A 241 -23.84 32.25 14.28
CA PRO A 241 -23.72 31.12 15.20
C PRO A 241 -22.35 31.10 15.88
N PHE A 242 -22.23 30.34 16.97
CA PHE A 242 -20.96 30.16 17.68
C PHE A 242 -20.45 28.72 17.64
N PHE A 243 -19.12 28.58 17.66
CA PHE A 243 -18.42 27.30 17.86
C PHE A 243 -17.65 27.39 19.17
N LEU A 244 -18.00 26.56 20.15
CA LEU A 244 -17.35 26.49 21.45
C LEU A 244 -16.70 25.12 21.64
N TYR A 245 -15.37 25.11 21.76
CA TYR A 245 -14.61 23.94 22.19
C TYR A 245 -14.24 24.08 23.67
N LEU A 246 -14.77 23.19 24.51
CA LEU A 246 -14.59 23.16 25.96
C LEU A 246 -13.81 21.90 26.40
N PRO A 247 -12.48 21.87 26.19
CA PRO A 247 -11.62 20.82 26.70
C PRO A 247 -11.33 20.99 28.20
N PHE A 248 -12.06 20.26 29.03
CA PHE A 248 -11.73 20.16 30.45
C PHE A 248 -10.36 19.50 30.63
N SER A 249 -9.70 19.82 31.74
CA SER A 249 -8.56 19.04 32.25
C SER A 249 -8.98 17.93 33.20
N SER A 250 -10.29 17.79 33.43
CA SER A 250 -10.87 16.81 34.36
C SER A 250 -11.14 15.49 33.63
N PRO A 251 -10.89 14.31 34.23
CA PRO A 251 -10.31 14.06 35.57
C PRO A 251 -8.77 13.86 35.61
N HIS A 252 -8.01 14.29 34.60
CA HIS A 252 -6.56 14.15 34.52
C HIS A 252 -5.82 14.52 35.82
N SER A 253 -4.72 13.82 36.10
CA SER A 253 -3.86 14.09 37.26
C SER A 253 -3.38 15.56 37.32
N PRO A 254 -3.10 16.12 38.51
CA PRO A 254 -2.99 15.48 39.82
C PRO A 254 -4.32 15.34 40.58
N LEU A 255 -4.66 14.10 40.97
CA LEU A 255 -5.90 13.75 41.70
C LEU A 255 -5.97 14.34 43.12
N THR A 256 -4.84 14.76 43.68
CA THR A 256 -4.74 15.29 45.05
C THR A 256 -5.39 16.68 45.21
N LEU A 257 -5.93 17.25 44.14
CA LEU A 257 -6.48 18.60 44.10
C LEU A 257 -8.00 18.65 43.81
N ALA A 258 -8.74 17.57 44.05
CA ALA A 258 -10.20 17.63 44.08
C ALA A 258 -10.72 18.44 45.29
N LYS A 259 -11.87 19.10 45.15
CA LYS A 259 -12.56 19.82 46.24
C LYS A 259 -13.04 18.83 47.30
N GLN A 260 -12.80 19.13 48.58
CA GLN A 260 -13.24 18.25 49.68
C GLN A 260 -14.77 18.06 49.70
N GLN A 261 -15.52 19.12 49.42
CA GLN A 261 -16.99 19.05 49.34
C GLN A 261 -17.46 18.05 48.28
N ASP A 262 -16.81 18.01 47.12
CA ASP A 262 -17.13 17.06 46.06
C ASP A 262 -16.68 15.63 46.40
N ILE A 263 -15.60 15.46 47.18
CA ILE A 263 -15.20 14.14 47.72
C ILE A 263 -16.24 13.63 48.71
N ASP A 264 -16.79 14.52 49.54
CA ASP A 264 -17.74 14.18 50.59
C ASP A 264 -19.07 13.65 50.04
N GLU A 265 -19.43 14.00 48.79
CA GLU A 265 -20.57 13.45 48.05
C GLU A 265 -20.51 11.93 47.85
N PHE A 266 -19.31 11.35 47.96
CA PHE A 266 -19.08 9.91 47.82
C PHE A 266 -18.82 9.23 49.16
N ASN A 267 -19.10 9.89 50.28
CA ASN A 267 -19.03 9.26 51.60
C ASN A 267 -20.08 8.15 51.72
N GLY A 268 -19.63 6.95 52.11
CA GLY A 268 -20.48 5.77 52.24
C GLY A 268 -20.59 4.90 50.98
N THR A 269 -19.97 5.31 49.87
CA THR A 269 -19.76 4.45 48.68
C THR A 269 -18.71 3.37 48.94
N SER A 270 -18.61 2.38 48.05
CA SER A 270 -17.57 1.35 48.08
C SER A 270 -16.23 1.82 47.50
N LEU A 271 -16.21 2.99 46.87
CA LEU A 271 -15.02 3.63 46.29
C LEU A 271 -13.89 3.86 47.31
N SER A 272 -12.68 3.49 46.94
CA SER A 272 -11.45 3.79 47.66
C SER A 272 -11.22 5.30 47.80
N ALA A 273 -10.28 5.70 48.66
CA ALA A 273 -9.92 7.11 48.84
C ALA A 273 -9.32 7.75 47.57
N SER A 274 -8.77 6.96 46.65
CA SER A 274 -8.27 7.46 45.36
C SER A 274 -9.42 7.59 44.35
N GLU A 275 -10.25 6.57 44.23
CA GLU A 275 -11.43 6.58 43.34
C GLU A 275 -12.40 7.71 43.69
N ARG A 276 -12.63 7.99 44.99
CA ARG A 276 -13.47 9.13 45.40
C ARG A 276 -12.93 10.49 44.95
N LYS A 277 -11.62 10.64 44.75
CA LYS A 277 -11.05 11.89 44.20
C LYS A 277 -11.30 12.00 42.70
N ILE A 278 -11.21 10.90 41.97
CA ILE A 278 -11.55 10.84 40.54
C ILE A 278 -13.05 11.12 40.38
N ALA A 279 -13.90 10.43 41.15
CA ALA A 279 -15.34 10.64 41.19
C ALA A 279 -15.70 12.10 41.49
N ALA A 280 -14.99 12.75 42.43
CA ALA A 280 -15.17 14.18 42.72
C ALA A 280 -14.79 15.09 41.55
N LEU A 281 -13.74 14.78 40.80
CA LEU A 281 -13.34 15.54 39.60
C LEU A 281 -14.34 15.35 38.45
N VAL A 282 -14.84 14.12 38.25
CA VAL A 282 -15.91 13.81 37.29
C VAL A 282 -17.20 14.52 37.69
N PHE A 283 -17.57 14.50 38.97
CA PHE A 283 -18.75 15.20 39.47
C PHE A 283 -18.66 16.72 39.31
N ALA A 284 -17.47 17.31 39.55
CA ALA A 284 -17.26 18.73 39.30
C ALA A 284 -17.37 19.08 37.80
N MET A 285 -16.92 18.19 36.91
CA MET A 285 -17.08 18.35 35.46
C MET A 285 -18.54 18.23 35.06
N ASP A 286 -19.27 17.23 35.57
CA ASP A 286 -20.70 17.08 35.29
C ASP A 286 -21.50 18.30 35.75
N ARG A 287 -21.20 18.87 36.92
CA ARG A 287 -21.81 20.13 37.38
C ARG A 287 -21.48 21.30 36.46
N ALA A 288 -20.23 21.41 35.98
CA ALA A 288 -19.84 22.43 35.00
C ALA A 288 -20.56 22.25 33.65
N VAL A 289 -20.77 21.00 33.21
CA VAL A 289 -21.60 20.67 32.05
C VAL A 289 -23.05 21.09 32.29
N GLY A 290 -23.61 20.84 33.48
CA GLY A 290 -24.92 21.32 33.87
C GLY A 290 -25.06 22.84 33.69
N ASN A 291 -24.10 23.62 34.19
CA ASN A 291 -24.08 25.08 34.02
C ASN A 291 -24.04 25.51 32.53
N VAL A 292 -23.38 24.74 31.67
CA VAL A 292 -23.35 25.00 30.22
C VAL A 292 -24.70 24.67 29.58
N LEU A 293 -25.29 23.53 29.91
CA LEU A 293 -26.60 23.11 29.41
C LEU A 293 -27.72 24.06 29.85
N ASP A 294 -27.71 24.47 31.12
CA ASP A 294 -28.63 25.46 31.66
C ASP A 294 -28.52 26.78 30.90
N ARG A 295 -27.30 27.20 30.58
CA ARG A 295 -27.07 28.43 29.83
C ARG A 295 -27.45 28.36 28.36
N ILE A 296 -27.45 27.18 27.76
CA ILE A 296 -28.01 26.97 26.42
C ILE A 296 -29.54 27.07 26.45
N ASN A 297 -30.15 26.63 27.56
CA ASN A 297 -31.59 26.68 27.77
C ASN A 297 -32.11 28.08 28.16
N ASP A 298 -31.33 28.82 28.95
CA ASP A 298 -31.63 30.19 29.41
C ASP A 298 -30.34 31.05 29.32
N PRO A 299 -30.02 31.56 28.11
CA PRO A 299 -28.82 32.34 27.87
C PRO A 299 -28.68 33.61 28.71
N ASN A 300 -29.78 34.24 29.08
CA ASN A 300 -29.75 35.49 29.86
C ASN A 300 -29.76 35.22 31.39
N GLY A 301 -30.31 34.09 31.84
CA GLY A 301 -30.30 33.62 33.23
C GLY A 301 -31.39 34.21 34.11
N ASP A 302 -32.51 34.62 33.52
CA ASP A 302 -33.66 35.21 34.23
C ASP A 302 -34.73 34.18 34.64
N GLY A 303 -34.56 32.91 34.25
CA GLY A 303 -35.49 31.82 34.51
C GLY A 303 -36.59 31.65 33.46
N ASP A 304 -36.59 32.45 32.39
CA ASP A 304 -37.43 32.28 31.19
C ASP A 304 -36.61 31.63 30.07
N THR A 305 -37.08 30.50 29.53
CA THR A 305 -36.37 29.78 28.46
C THR A 305 -36.84 30.21 27.06
N SER A 306 -37.52 31.35 26.93
CA SER A 306 -38.04 31.84 25.64
C SER A 306 -36.95 32.29 24.66
N ASP A 307 -35.75 32.60 25.17
CA ASP A 307 -34.54 32.91 24.41
C ASP A 307 -33.59 31.70 24.26
N SER A 308 -34.06 30.49 24.61
CA SER A 308 -33.29 29.26 24.46
C SER A 308 -32.69 29.12 23.06
N VAL A 309 -31.46 28.62 23.02
CA VAL A 309 -30.79 28.26 21.77
C VAL A 309 -30.60 26.75 21.62
N ALA A 310 -31.26 25.95 22.47
CA ALA A 310 -31.06 24.50 22.52
C ALA A 310 -31.46 23.77 21.23
N ASP A 311 -32.52 24.20 20.57
CA ASP A 311 -33.04 23.61 19.32
C ASP A 311 -32.15 23.88 18.09
N LYS A 312 -31.31 24.91 18.17
CA LYS A 312 -30.30 25.27 17.17
C LYS A 312 -28.86 25.01 17.63
N THR A 313 -28.65 24.16 18.65
CA THR A 313 -27.31 23.84 19.16
C THR A 313 -27.02 22.34 19.10
N ILE A 314 -25.94 21.98 18.43
CA ILE A 314 -25.34 20.64 18.50
C ILE A 314 -24.43 20.60 19.71
N ILE A 315 -24.59 19.57 20.56
CA ILE A 315 -23.75 19.35 21.73
C ILE A 315 -23.12 17.98 21.63
N VAL A 316 -21.80 17.93 21.74
CA VAL A 316 -21.05 16.68 21.83
C VAL A 316 -20.37 16.58 23.18
N PHE A 317 -20.42 15.40 23.78
CA PHE A 317 -19.52 15.02 24.87
C PHE A 317 -18.64 13.86 24.41
N ALA A 318 -17.34 13.98 24.59
CA ALA A 318 -16.39 12.90 24.38
C ALA A 318 -15.25 12.97 25.42
N ASN A 319 -14.34 12.03 25.35
CA ASN A 319 -13.09 12.03 26.12
C ASN A 319 -11.90 11.95 25.17
N ASP A 320 -10.74 12.53 25.52
CA ASP A 320 -9.62 12.67 24.59
C ASP A 320 -8.77 11.40 24.42
N ASN A 321 -8.80 10.49 25.39
CA ASN A 321 -8.20 9.16 25.32
C ASN A 321 -8.74 8.30 26.46
N GLY A 322 -8.58 6.98 26.39
CA GLY A 322 -8.97 6.09 27.47
C GLY A 322 -8.32 6.43 28.83
N GLY A 323 -8.91 5.93 29.92
CA GLY A 323 -8.48 6.25 31.27
C GLY A 323 -7.10 5.69 31.60
N THR A 324 -6.38 6.34 32.51
CA THR A 324 -5.13 5.78 33.07
C THR A 324 -5.44 4.58 33.99
N PRO A 325 -4.45 3.77 34.42
CA PRO A 325 -4.70 2.63 35.32
C PRO A 325 -5.34 2.96 36.68
N SER A 326 -5.51 4.24 37.01
CA SER A 326 -6.24 4.68 38.21
C SER A 326 -7.75 4.89 37.98
N HIS A 327 -8.20 4.89 36.72
CA HIS A 327 -9.59 5.07 36.31
C HIS A 327 -10.21 3.72 35.93
N ASP A 328 -11.54 3.66 35.82
CA ASP A 328 -12.23 2.43 35.44
C ASP A 328 -12.54 2.41 33.94
N ASN A 329 -11.83 1.59 33.17
CA ASN A 329 -12.12 1.35 31.76
C ASN A 329 -13.13 0.20 31.54
N GLY A 330 -13.72 -0.33 32.61
CA GLY A 330 -14.70 -1.42 32.56
C GLY A 330 -14.11 -2.70 31.95
N PRO A 331 -14.81 -3.34 31.01
CA PRO A 331 -14.37 -4.62 30.44
C PRO A 331 -13.24 -4.48 29.40
N LEU A 332 -12.82 -3.26 29.08
CA LEU A 332 -11.86 -2.98 28.02
C LEU A 332 -10.42 -3.28 28.47
N ARG A 333 -9.59 -3.83 27.58
CA ARG A 333 -8.17 -4.08 27.86
C ARG A 333 -7.38 -2.79 27.70
N GLY A 334 -6.38 -2.59 28.54
CA GLY A 334 -5.41 -1.49 28.42
C GLY A 334 -5.93 -0.13 28.88
N ASN A 335 -5.10 0.89 28.70
CA ASN A 335 -5.27 2.22 29.28
C ASN A 335 -4.75 3.32 28.35
N LYS A 336 -4.84 4.57 28.80
CA LYS A 336 -4.15 5.72 28.18
C LYS A 336 -2.75 5.35 27.69
N GLY A 337 -2.50 5.66 26.43
CA GLY A 337 -1.21 5.50 25.78
C GLY A 337 -0.97 4.14 25.15
N GLU A 338 -1.97 3.26 25.12
CA GLU A 338 -1.95 1.94 24.48
C GLU A 338 -3.04 1.86 23.40
N SER A 339 -2.83 1.12 22.30
CA SER A 339 -3.83 0.94 21.24
C SER A 339 -4.91 -0.12 21.53
N PHE A 340 -4.92 -0.70 22.73
CA PHE A 340 -6.03 -1.55 23.20
C PHE A 340 -7.32 -0.74 23.39
N GLU A 341 -8.48 -1.39 23.40
CA GLU A 341 -9.79 -0.72 23.48
C GLU A 341 -9.87 0.28 24.64
N GLY A 342 -9.30 -0.04 25.81
CA GLY A 342 -9.29 0.82 26.98
C GLY A 342 -8.40 2.06 26.86
N GLY A 343 -7.62 2.20 25.78
CA GLY A 343 -6.85 3.41 25.45
C GLY A 343 -7.45 4.26 24.33
N ILE A 344 -8.27 3.67 23.44
CA ILE A 344 -8.77 4.34 22.22
C ILE A 344 -10.30 4.43 22.12
N ARG A 345 -11.06 3.58 22.82
CA ARG A 345 -12.52 3.63 22.88
C ARG A 345 -12.94 4.53 24.05
N VAL A 346 -13.84 5.46 23.82
CA VAL A 346 -14.18 6.52 24.77
C VAL A 346 -15.69 6.69 24.94
N PRO A 347 -16.18 7.17 26.10
CA PRO A 347 -17.56 7.62 26.23
C PRO A 347 -17.84 8.75 25.25
N PHE A 348 -18.91 8.64 24.46
CA PHE A 348 -19.20 9.58 23.37
C PHE A 348 -20.73 9.75 23.21
N LEU A 349 -21.20 10.99 23.38
CA LEU A 349 -22.58 11.42 23.21
C LEU A 349 -22.69 12.55 22.18
N MET A 350 -23.80 12.61 21.47
CA MET A 350 -24.17 13.74 20.62
C MET A 350 -25.66 14.05 20.74
N ARG A 351 -26.00 15.28 21.15
CA ARG A 351 -27.34 15.84 21.00
C ARG A 351 -27.35 16.71 19.76
N MET A 352 -28.09 16.28 18.74
CA MET A 352 -28.19 16.94 17.45
C MET A 352 -29.66 17.13 17.08
N PRO A 353 -30.08 18.32 16.62
CA PRO A 353 -31.41 18.52 16.06
C PRO A 353 -31.69 17.56 14.90
N ASP A 354 -32.88 16.97 14.86
CA ASP A 354 -33.26 16.09 13.76
C ASP A 354 -33.58 16.93 12.51
N PRO A 355 -32.77 16.86 11.43
CA PRO A 355 -33.00 17.65 10.22
C PRO A 355 -34.32 17.27 9.53
N ASN A 356 -34.88 16.09 9.79
CA ASN A 356 -36.13 15.62 9.22
C ASN A 356 -37.36 15.95 10.08
N ASN A 357 -37.17 16.26 11.37
CA ASN A 357 -38.25 16.54 12.33
C ASN A 357 -37.94 17.80 13.16
N PRO A 358 -38.24 19.02 12.63
CA PRO A 358 -37.95 20.26 13.33
C PRO A 358 -38.52 20.31 14.76
N GLY A 359 -37.69 20.73 15.71
CA GLY A 359 -38.02 20.77 17.14
C GLY A 359 -37.85 19.44 17.88
N GLN A 360 -37.33 18.41 17.22
CA GLN A 360 -36.92 17.14 17.84
C GLN A 360 -35.41 16.96 17.76
N PHE A 361 -34.88 16.08 18.61
CA PHE A 361 -33.48 15.64 18.59
C PHE A 361 -33.41 14.19 18.15
N LEU A 362 -32.28 13.80 17.56
CA LEU A 362 -31.96 12.40 17.34
C LEU A 362 -31.67 11.73 18.69
N ILE A 363 -32.33 10.62 18.99
CA ILE A 363 -32.24 9.92 20.28
C ILE A 363 -32.05 8.41 20.05
N GLY A 364 -31.07 7.80 20.72
CA GLY A 364 -30.86 6.36 20.70
C GLY A 364 -29.42 5.93 20.93
N ASP A 365 -29.17 4.64 20.73
CA ASP A 365 -27.81 4.09 20.68
C ASP A 365 -27.38 3.94 19.22
N PHE A 366 -26.12 4.29 18.93
CA PHE A 366 -25.50 4.06 17.62
C PHE A 366 -24.29 3.12 17.78
N ASP A 367 -24.41 1.93 17.19
CA ASP A 367 -23.48 0.84 17.44
C ASP A 367 -22.33 0.73 16.44
N SER A 368 -22.43 1.33 15.26
CA SER A 368 -21.33 1.30 14.29
C SER A 368 -20.10 2.07 14.78
N PRO A 369 -18.88 1.65 14.43
CA PRO A 369 -17.66 2.36 14.82
C PRO A 369 -17.64 3.79 14.26
N VAL A 370 -17.44 4.76 15.16
CA VAL A 370 -17.25 6.18 14.81
C VAL A 370 -15.98 6.70 15.46
N THR A 371 -15.44 7.80 14.94
CA THR A 371 -14.24 8.44 15.49
C THR A 371 -14.48 9.93 15.77
N THR A 372 -13.78 10.51 16.74
CA THR A 372 -13.82 11.97 16.98
C THR A 372 -13.45 12.80 15.76
N ARG A 373 -12.71 12.24 14.79
CA ARG A 373 -12.41 12.90 13.51
C ARG A 373 -13.66 13.18 12.67
N ASP A 374 -14.71 12.38 12.84
CA ASP A 374 -15.98 12.52 12.11
C ASP A 374 -16.74 13.80 12.50
N LEU A 375 -16.43 14.36 13.67
CA LEU A 375 -17.08 15.57 14.16
C LEU A 375 -16.83 16.75 13.22
N PHE A 376 -15.64 16.86 12.63
CA PHE A 376 -15.35 17.97 11.73
C PHE A 376 -16.22 17.98 10.47
N PRO A 377 -16.21 16.94 9.62
CA PRO A 377 -17.11 16.87 8.46
C PRO A 377 -18.58 16.92 8.84
N THR A 378 -18.99 16.28 9.95
CA THR A 378 -20.38 16.32 10.43
C THR A 378 -20.82 17.73 10.77
N PHE A 379 -20.01 18.51 11.49
CA PHE A 379 -20.35 19.88 11.84
C PHE A 379 -20.35 20.83 10.64
N ILE A 380 -19.44 20.61 9.68
CA ILE A 380 -19.42 21.40 8.43
C ILE A 380 -20.68 21.13 7.60
N SER A 381 -21.09 19.86 7.49
CA SER A 381 -22.35 19.47 6.85
C SER A 381 -23.55 20.10 7.56
N ALA A 382 -23.59 20.07 8.89
CA ALA A 382 -24.64 20.68 9.69
C ALA A 382 -24.71 22.22 9.53
N ALA A 383 -23.59 22.88 9.25
CA ALA A 383 -23.54 24.29 8.90
C ALA A 383 -24.02 24.61 7.48
N GLY A 384 -24.45 23.60 6.71
CA GLY A 384 -24.90 23.74 5.32
C GLY A 384 -23.76 23.82 4.31
N GLU A 385 -22.55 23.43 4.71
CA GLU A 385 -21.33 23.56 3.93
C GLU A 385 -20.76 22.18 3.56
N THR A 386 -19.84 22.16 2.59
CA THR A 386 -19.11 20.94 2.22
C THR A 386 -17.66 21.04 2.67
N MET A 387 -17.09 19.92 3.12
CA MET A 387 -15.66 19.85 3.43
C MET A 387 -14.82 20.16 2.20
N SER A 388 -14.02 21.22 2.28
CA SER A 388 -13.11 21.66 1.21
C SER A 388 -11.65 21.27 1.48
N THR A 389 -11.36 20.77 2.68
CA THR A 389 -10.04 20.32 3.10
C THR A 389 -10.00 18.80 3.20
N PRO A 390 -8.86 18.15 2.88
CA PRO A 390 -8.70 16.73 3.13
C PRO A 390 -9.05 16.37 4.58
N THR A 391 -9.85 15.32 4.74
CA THR A 391 -10.31 14.79 6.02
C THR A 391 -10.38 13.28 5.89
N ASP A 392 -10.06 12.57 6.97
CA ASP A 392 -10.23 11.12 7.08
C ASP A 392 -11.49 10.75 7.89
N GLY A 393 -12.12 11.72 8.57
CA GLY A 393 -13.45 11.58 9.14
C GLY A 393 -14.54 11.66 8.07
N VAL A 394 -15.72 11.16 8.39
CA VAL A 394 -16.91 11.19 7.52
C VAL A 394 -18.08 11.94 8.16
N ASP A 395 -18.99 12.49 7.36
CA ASP A 395 -20.24 13.07 7.87
C ASP A 395 -21.16 11.96 8.40
N LEU A 396 -21.44 11.99 9.71
CA LEU A 396 -22.29 11.01 10.36
C LEU A 396 -23.78 11.25 10.13
N THR A 397 -24.18 12.46 9.72
CA THR A 397 -25.60 12.86 9.61
C THR A 397 -26.44 11.85 8.83
N PRO A 398 -26.04 11.39 7.63
CA PRO A 398 -26.83 10.43 6.87
C PRO A 398 -26.99 9.06 7.56
N PHE A 399 -26.01 8.63 8.35
CA PHE A 399 -26.08 7.39 9.12
C PHE A 399 -26.99 7.55 10.35
N LEU A 400 -26.87 8.68 11.05
CA LEU A 400 -27.67 8.97 12.23
C LEU A 400 -29.16 9.17 11.92
N THR A 401 -29.49 9.68 10.73
CA THR A 401 -30.88 9.80 10.26
C THR A 401 -31.41 8.54 9.56
N GLY A 402 -30.58 7.48 9.45
CA GLY A 402 -30.95 6.23 8.78
C GLY A 402 -31.08 6.34 7.25
N GLN A 403 -30.52 7.39 6.64
CA GLN A 403 -30.45 7.53 5.18
C GLN A 403 -29.40 6.58 4.58
N LEU A 404 -28.28 6.41 5.28
CA LEU A 404 -27.27 5.39 5.00
C LEU A 404 -27.30 4.33 6.11
N THR A 405 -27.03 3.08 5.72
CA THR A 405 -26.96 1.93 6.62
C THR A 405 -25.59 1.30 6.55
N GLY A 406 -25.12 0.71 7.65
CA GLY A 406 -23.81 0.09 7.75
C GLY A 406 -22.80 0.98 8.47
N ASP A 407 -21.54 0.56 8.49
CA ASP A 407 -20.48 1.27 9.20
C ASP A 407 -20.04 2.53 8.44
N PRO A 408 -19.88 3.68 9.13
CA PRO A 408 -19.35 4.89 8.50
C PRO A 408 -17.92 4.74 7.99
N HIS A 409 -17.16 3.80 8.57
CA HIS A 409 -15.77 3.51 8.23
C HIS A 409 -15.61 2.05 7.88
N GLU A 410 -14.91 1.75 6.77
CA GLU A 410 -14.48 0.38 6.49
C GLU A 410 -13.46 -0.10 7.55
N MET A 411 -12.54 0.78 7.93
CA MET A 411 -11.54 0.50 8.96
C MET A 411 -11.17 1.75 9.77
N LEU A 412 -10.65 1.52 10.98
CA LEU A 412 -10.03 2.52 11.83
C LEU A 412 -8.62 2.05 12.21
N ALA A 413 -7.64 2.96 12.24
CA ALA A 413 -6.25 2.64 12.52
C ALA A 413 -5.61 3.56 13.55
N TRP A 414 -4.62 3.03 14.26
CA TRP A 414 -3.85 3.73 15.29
C TRP A 414 -2.38 3.38 15.15
N ARG A 415 -1.53 4.39 15.36
CA ARG A 415 -0.07 4.23 15.47
C ARG A 415 0.48 5.34 16.35
N LYS A 416 1.33 4.94 17.28
CA LYS A 416 2.06 5.83 18.19
C LYS A 416 3.50 5.38 18.29
N GLY A 417 4.41 6.17 17.73
CA GLY A 417 5.85 5.91 17.81
C GLY A 417 6.29 4.64 17.11
N GLY A 418 5.39 4.04 16.33
CA GLY A 418 5.61 2.84 15.57
C GLY A 418 5.60 1.52 16.34
N ASP A 419 5.84 1.54 17.65
CA ASP A 419 5.91 0.34 18.49
C ASP A 419 4.53 -0.06 19.08
N ASP A 420 3.58 0.87 19.08
CA ASP A 420 2.19 0.68 19.53
C ASP A 420 1.23 1.05 18.38
N TRP A 421 0.52 0.07 17.84
CA TRP A 421 -0.37 0.25 16.70
C TRP A 421 -1.51 -0.77 16.68
N ALA A 422 -2.60 -0.41 16.01
CA ALA A 422 -3.73 -1.31 15.75
C ALA A 422 -4.50 -0.90 14.49
N ILE A 423 -5.22 -1.85 13.89
CA ILE A 423 -6.26 -1.62 12.89
C ILE A 423 -7.51 -2.40 13.28
N ARG A 424 -8.68 -1.80 13.11
CA ARG A 424 -10.00 -2.42 13.31
C ARG A 424 -10.77 -2.39 12.00
N LYS A 425 -11.33 -3.54 11.60
CA LYS A 425 -12.23 -3.70 10.44
C LYS A 425 -13.42 -4.56 10.84
N GLY A 426 -14.59 -3.93 10.97
CA GLY A 426 -15.75 -4.53 11.65
C GLY A 426 -15.40 -4.92 13.09
N ASP A 427 -15.69 -6.16 13.49
CA ASP A 427 -15.34 -6.67 14.83
C ASP A 427 -13.93 -7.25 14.94
N TRP A 428 -13.18 -7.30 13.84
CA TRP A 428 -11.81 -7.80 13.85
C TRP A 428 -10.83 -6.68 14.15
N LYS A 429 -9.83 -6.97 14.98
CA LYS A 429 -8.76 -6.04 15.32
C LYS A 429 -7.41 -6.74 15.24
N LEU A 430 -6.48 -6.15 14.50
CA LEU A 430 -5.07 -6.57 14.45
C LEU A 430 -4.25 -5.52 15.20
N LEU A 431 -3.34 -5.95 16.07
CA LEU A 431 -2.59 -5.03 16.92
C LEU A 431 -1.19 -5.53 17.25
N SER A 432 -0.29 -4.59 17.51
CA SER A 432 1.07 -4.86 17.99
C SER A 432 1.05 -5.66 19.30
N GLY A 433 1.97 -6.61 19.44
CA GLY A 433 2.20 -7.28 20.72
C GLY A 433 3.00 -6.41 21.68
N ASN A 434 2.67 -6.47 22.99
CA ASN A 434 3.41 -5.73 24.02
C ASN A 434 4.84 -6.26 24.20
N ASN A 435 5.82 -5.37 24.38
CA ASN A 435 7.21 -5.69 24.72
C ASN A 435 7.88 -6.71 23.77
N GLY A 436 7.61 -6.57 22.46
CA GLY A 436 8.16 -7.48 21.44
C GLY A 436 7.42 -8.82 21.32
N ALA A 437 6.24 -8.94 21.91
CA ALA A 437 5.34 -10.05 21.62
C ALA A 437 4.89 -10.02 20.13
N PRO A 438 4.52 -11.16 19.55
CA PRO A 438 4.00 -11.21 18.19
C PRO A 438 2.73 -10.36 18.02
N ILE A 439 2.48 -9.94 16.77
CA ILE A 439 1.22 -9.32 16.34
C ILE A 439 0.06 -10.24 16.69
N GLN A 440 -1.03 -9.67 17.22
CA GLN A 440 -2.22 -10.42 17.64
C GLN A 440 -3.41 -10.04 16.77
N LEU A 441 -4.18 -11.03 16.32
CA LEU A 441 -5.51 -10.85 15.74
C LEU A 441 -6.54 -11.23 16.79
N VAL A 442 -7.50 -10.35 17.06
CA VAL A 442 -8.55 -10.56 18.05
C VAL A 442 -9.91 -10.22 17.43
N GLN A 443 -10.97 -10.74 18.04
CA GLN A 443 -12.35 -10.37 17.68
C GLN A 443 -13.01 -9.71 18.88
N LEU A 444 -13.56 -8.51 18.67
CA LEU A 444 -14.22 -7.71 19.70
C LEU A 444 -15.65 -8.20 19.92
N ALA A 445 -16.06 -8.24 21.18
CA ALA A 445 -17.46 -8.40 21.56
C ALA A 445 -18.17 -7.04 21.57
N ALA A 446 -19.50 -7.03 21.61
CA ALA A 446 -20.30 -5.79 21.60
C ALA A 446 -19.91 -4.80 22.72
N ASN A 447 -19.60 -5.31 23.92
CA ASN A 447 -19.14 -4.50 25.05
C ASN A 447 -17.65 -4.08 24.97
N GLY A 448 -16.97 -4.34 23.85
CA GLY A 448 -15.56 -4.03 23.61
C GLY A 448 -14.56 -4.96 24.26
N SER A 449 -14.99 -6.01 24.96
CA SER A 449 -14.09 -7.07 25.42
C SER A 449 -13.62 -7.97 24.25
N GLY A 450 -12.73 -8.93 24.53
CA GLY A 450 -12.29 -9.93 23.54
C GLY A 450 -10.79 -9.86 23.19
N GLU A 451 -10.12 -8.75 23.50
CA GLU A 451 -8.69 -8.56 23.20
C GLU A 451 -7.72 -9.46 23.98
N PHE A 452 -8.21 -10.36 24.84
CA PHE A 452 -7.37 -11.29 25.62
C PHE A 452 -7.14 -12.65 24.92
N VAL A 453 -7.79 -12.88 23.78
CA VAL A 453 -7.71 -14.14 23.03
C VAL A 453 -7.14 -13.89 21.64
N ASP A 454 -5.92 -14.36 21.41
CA ASP A 454 -5.30 -14.33 20.08
C ASP A 454 -5.89 -15.42 19.18
N LEU A 455 -6.38 -14.99 18.03
CA LEU A 455 -7.07 -15.78 17.01
C LEU A 455 -6.27 -15.88 15.69
N SER A 456 -5.02 -15.40 15.67
CA SER A 456 -4.18 -15.33 14.46
C SER A 456 -3.99 -16.70 13.81
N ALA A 457 -3.69 -17.73 14.62
CA ALA A 457 -3.45 -19.09 14.12
C ALA A 457 -4.71 -19.75 13.55
N GLN A 458 -5.90 -19.36 14.03
CA GLN A 458 -7.18 -19.89 13.59
C GLN A 458 -7.73 -19.15 12.36
N ASN A 459 -7.29 -17.91 12.11
CA ASN A 459 -7.80 -17.06 11.03
C ASN A 459 -6.66 -16.40 10.22
N PRO A 460 -5.79 -17.21 9.57
CA PRO A 460 -4.62 -16.68 8.87
C PRO A 460 -5.00 -15.76 7.69
N GLU A 461 -6.09 -16.03 6.99
CA GLU A 461 -6.57 -15.18 5.89
C GLU A 461 -6.98 -13.80 6.40
N LYS A 462 -7.72 -13.74 7.52
CA LYS A 462 -8.12 -12.47 8.14
C LYS A 462 -6.94 -11.71 8.72
N PHE A 463 -5.96 -12.42 9.27
CA PHE A 463 -4.69 -11.83 9.71
C PHE A 463 -3.99 -11.14 8.54
N GLN A 464 -3.84 -11.83 7.40
CA GLN A 464 -3.19 -11.26 6.22
C GLN A 464 -3.97 -10.08 5.63
N GLU A 465 -5.31 -10.17 5.55
CA GLU A 465 -6.16 -9.07 5.12
C GLU A 465 -5.89 -7.79 5.93
N LEU A 466 -5.97 -7.87 7.27
CA LEU A 466 -5.76 -6.70 8.12
C LEU A 466 -4.30 -6.22 8.12
N LEU A 467 -3.33 -7.12 7.91
CA LEU A 467 -1.92 -6.74 7.79
C LEU A 467 -1.68 -5.92 6.52
N VAL A 468 -2.33 -6.32 5.41
CA VAL A 468 -2.29 -5.59 4.15
C VAL A 468 -2.97 -4.23 4.29
N ASP A 469 -4.19 -4.19 4.85
CA ASP A 469 -4.93 -2.95 5.08
C ASP A 469 -4.14 -1.97 5.98
N PHE A 470 -3.48 -2.47 7.03
CA PHE A 470 -2.64 -1.64 7.89
C PHE A 470 -1.39 -1.13 7.16
N THR A 471 -0.75 -1.97 6.36
CA THR A 471 0.42 -1.57 5.56
C THR A 471 0.05 -0.49 4.55
N ALA A 472 -1.11 -0.63 3.91
CA ALA A 472 -1.68 0.37 2.99
C ALA A 472 -1.92 1.71 3.70
N TRP A 473 -2.59 1.68 4.85
CA TRP A 473 -2.80 2.88 5.66
C TRP A 473 -1.48 3.54 6.05
N GLU A 474 -0.49 2.75 6.50
CA GLU A 474 0.82 3.29 6.88
C GLU A 474 1.61 3.89 5.71
N ALA A 475 1.41 3.39 4.48
CA ALA A 475 2.02 3.92 3.26
C ALA A 475 1.49 5.31 2.88
N GLU A 476 0.41 5.78 3.53
CA GLU A 476 -0.09 7.16 3.37
C GLU A 476 0.30 8.08 4.55
N MET A 477 1.01 7.56 5.55
CA MET A 477 1.35 8.31 6.76
C MET A 477 2.73 8.94 6.65
N SER A 478 2.87 10.14 7.21
CA SER A 478 4.18 10.77 7.35
C SER A 478 5.04 10.05 8.39
N LYS A 479 6.34 10.26 8.26
CA LYS A 479 7.28 10.07 9.34
C LYS A 479 6.91 10.94 10.54
N GLN A 480 7.19 10.42 11.74
CA GLN A 480 7.10 11.17 12.99
C GLN A 480 7.94 12.46 12.95
N SER A 481 7.30 13.60 13.22
CA SER A 481 7.91 14.93 13.22
C SER A 481 8.23 15.46 14.62
N GLN A 482 7.51 15.01 15.65
CA GLN A 482 7.67 15.45 17.04
C GLN A 482 8.44 14.46 17.90
N ASP A 483 9.08 14.96 18.95
CA ASP A 483 9.95 14.18 19.81
C ASP A 483 9.50 14.18 21.28
N SER A 484 9.46 12.99 21.91
CA SER A 484 9.38 12.77 23.36
C SER A 484 10.72 12.28 23.97
N GLY A 485 11.86 12.61 23.36
CA GLY A 485 13.23 12.25 23.76
C GLY A 485 14.03 11.30 22.83
N ARG A 486 13.49 10.88 21.68
CA ARG A 486 14.12 10.16 20.54
C ARG A 486 14.54 11.13 19.42
N VAL A 487 15.83 11.20 19.08
CA VAL A 487 16.33 11.94 17.90
C VAL A 487 15.64 11.43 16.62
N SER A 488 14.67 12.17 16.09
CA SER A 488 14.04 11.87 14.80
C SER A 488 14.83 12.53 13.67
N ASN A 489 15.21 11.73 12.66
CA ASN A 489 15.75 12.31 11.44
C ASN A 489 14.62 13.07 10.72
N ARG A 490 14.85 14.32 10.33
CA ARG A 490 13.84 15.14 9.64
C ARG A 490 14.03 15.23 8.14
N PHE A 491 15.01 14.50 7.63
CA PHE A 491 15.33 14.43 6.22
C PHE A 491 14.96 13.05 5.69
N ASP A 492 14.69 13.03 4.39
CA ASP A 492 14.13 11.88 3.69
C ASP A 492 15.19 11.13 2.89
N HIS A 493 16.33 11.78 2.62
CA HIS A 493 17.35 11.29 1.71
C HIS A 493 18.68 10.98 2.42
N PHE A 494 19.00 9.68 2.48
CA PHE A 494 20.18 9.11 3.13
C PHE A 494 21.21 8.65 2.10
N VAL A 495 22.44 9.13 2.20
CA VAL A 495 23.57 8.73 1.35
C VAL A 495 24.50 7.80 2.12
N TYR A 496 24.73 6.59 1.61
CA TYR A 496 25.64 5.62 2.21
C TYR A 496 27.09 6.09 2.10
N ARG A 497 27.79 6.18 3.23
CA ARG A 497 29.11 6.81 3.30
C ARG A 497 30.21 5.90 2.76
N GLU A 498 31.03 6.47 1.87
CA GLU A 498 32.15 5.78 1.21
C GLU A 498 33.38 5.55 2.11
N ASN A 499 33.49 6.24 3.26
CA ASN A 499 34.78 6.39 3.97
C ASN A 499 34.89 5.65 5.31
N GLN A 500 34.01 4.70 5.65
CA GLN A 500 33.96 4.14 7.02
C GLN A 500 34.34 2.66 7.10
N THR A 501 33.69 1.77 6.34
CA THR A 501 33.93 0.33 6.43
C THR A 501 33.73 -0.37 5.07
N THR A 502 34.27 -1.58 4.91
CA THR A 502 33.99 -2.46 3.75
C THR A 502 32.73 -3.30 3.95
N SER A 503 32.15 -3.27 5.15
CA SER A 503 30.86 -3.89 5.47
C SER A 503 30.22 -3.11 6.61
N GLY A 504 28.91 -2.85 6.54
CA GLY A 504 28.20 -2.24 7.66
C GLY A 504 26.68 -2.32 7.55
N ASN A 505 26.06 -2.45 8.71
CA ASN A 505 24.63 -2.49 8.89
C ASN A 505 24.02 -1.09 8.71
N TRP A 506 22.82 -1.00 8.16
CA TRP A 506 22.09 0.26 7.99
C TRP A 506 21.86 0.98 9.34
N SER A 507 21.68 0.24 10.43
CA SER A 507 21.55 0.80 11.78
C SER A 507 22.85 1.33 12.39
N ASN A 508 24.01 1.11 11.76
CA ASN A 508 25.30 1.49 12.36
C ASN A 508 25.46 3.00 12.42
N THR A 509 26.03 3.47 13.52
CA THR A 509 26.26 4.91 13.73
C THR A 509 27.17 5.49 12.66
N ASN A 510 26.80 6.65 12.12
CA ASN A 510 27.55 7.39 11.11
C ASN A 510 27.83 6.58 9.83
N ILE A 511 27.01 5.61 9.43
CA ILE A 511 27.18 4.97 8.11
C ILE A 511 26.44 5.73 7.00
N TRP A 512 25.49 6.58 7.39
CA TRP A 512 24.71 7.43 6.51
C TRP A 512 25.10 8.89 6.65
N GLN A 513 24.81 9.65 5.61
CA GLN A 513 24.95 11.10 5.55
C GLN A 513 23.66 11.69 5.00
N GLU A 514 23.24 12.83 5.56
CA GLU A 514 22.13 13.59 5.00
C GLU A 514 22.53 14.14 3.62
N ALA A 515 21.70 13.90 2.61
CA ALA A 515 22.01 14.31 1.25
C ALA A 515 22.24 15.82 1.13
N GLY A 516 23.28 16.20 0.38
CA GLY A 516 23.64 17.60 0.16
C GLY A 516 24.33 18.30 1.34
N THR A 517 24.46 17.65 2.51
CA THR A 517 25.20 18.20 3.66
C THR A 517 26.44 17.35 3.94
N SER A 518 27.24 17.67 4.96
CA SER A 518 28.28 16.79 5.50
C SER A 518 27.88 16.15 6.83
N ASN A 519 26.61 16.26 7.20
CA ASN A 519 26.09 15.79 8.48
C ASN A 519 25.97 14.28 8.41
N ASN A 520 26.67 13.59 9.29
CA ASN A 520 26.49 12.17 9.46
C ASN A 520 25.17 11.92 10.18
N SER A 521 24.50 10.84 9.82
CA SER A 521 23.31 10.37 10.52
C SER A 521 23.33 8.86 10.71
N THR A 522 22.42 8.39 11.55
CA THR A 522 22.15 6.98 11.82
C THR A 522 20.69 6.74 11.47
N MET A 523 20.44 5.80 10.56
CA MET A 523 19.07 5.42 10.23
C MET A 523 18.40 4.75 11.43
N GLN A 524 17.16 5.13 11.67
CA GLN A 524 16.26 4.60 12.69
C GLN A 524 15.14 3.79 12.04
N PRO A 525 14.46 2.89 12.77
CA PRO A 525 13.29 2.17 12.24
C PRO A 525 12.19 3.10 11.71
N ASN A 526 12.02 4.29 12.32
CA ASN A 526 11.04 5.29 11.90
C ASN A 526 11.46 6.05 10.62
N ASP A 527 12.66 5.79 10.08
CA ASP A 527 13.09 6.30 8.79
C ASP A 527 12.60 5.43 7.62
N ALA A 528 11.90 4.33 7.92
CA ALA A 528 11.26 3.42 6.98
C ALA A 528 9.84 3.90 6.64
N TYR A 529 9.70 4.77 5.66
CA TYR A 529 8.43 5.42 5.32
C TYR A 529 8.40 5.86 3.84
N PRO A 530 7.24 6.29 3.33
CA PRO A 530 7.01 6.55 1.92
C PRO A 530 7.99 7.49 1.24
N ASN A 531 8.45 8.59 1.85
CA ASN A 531 9.36 9.49 1.14
C ASN A 531 10.84 9.08 1.21
N ALA A 532 11.18 7.98 1.88
CA ALA A 532 12.58 7.62 2.09
C ALA A 532 13.32 7.35 0.77
N ILE A 533 14.50 7.96 0.63
CA ILE A 533 15.43 7.79 -0.49
C ILE A 533 16.76 7.28 0.06
N LEU A 534 17.22 6.14 -0.44
CA LEU A 534 18.53 5.56 -0.08
C LEU A 534 19.47 5.63 -1.27
N GLU A 535 20.56 6.39 -1.12
CA GLU A 535 21.56 6.60 -2.17
C GLU A 535 22.86 5.82 -1.88
N PHE A 536 23.29 5.05 -2.87
CA PHE A 536 24.52 4.27 -2.87
C PHE A 536 25.47 4.76 -3.96
N ARG A 537 26.78 4.73 -3.70
CA ARG A 537 27.80 5.29 -4.60
C ARG A 537 28.94 4.31 -4.86
N PRO A 538 29.54 4.30 -6.06
CA PRO A 538 30.67 3.44 -6.35
C PRO A 538 31.91 3.94 -5.61
N ARG A 539 32.73 3.00 -5.14
CA ARG A 539 34.01 3.27 -4.48
C ARG A 539 35.18 2.95 -5.39
N ASN A 540 36.15 3.87 -5.44
CA ASN A 540 37.36 3.70 -6.26
C ASN A 540 38.40 2.77 -5.60
N ASP A 541 38.39 2.68 -4.28
CA ASP A 541 39.43 2.05 -3.48
C ASP A 541 39.14 0.57 -3.15
N THR A 542 37.88 0.23 -2.87
CA THR A 542 37.48 -1.12 -2.42
C THR A 542 36.03 -1.45 -2.77
N SER A 543 35.69 -2.74 -2.73
CA SER A 543 34.29 -3.18 -2.69
C SER A 543 33.70 -2.99 -1.29
N TYR A 544 32.37 -2.91 -1.20
CA TYR A 544 31.66 -2.78 0.08
C TYR A 544 30.34 -3.57 0.13
N ILE A 545 29.87 -3.85 1.36
CA ILE A 545 28.57 -4.49 1.65
C ILE A 545 27.76 -3.59 2.58
N ALA A 546 26.55 -3.21 2.18
CA ALA A 546 25.57 -2.48 2.97
C ALA A 546 24.44 -3.41 3.37
N THR A 547 24.41 -3.84 4.63
CA THR A 547 23.43 -4.81 5.12
C THR A 547 22.23 -4.12 5.73
N ASN A 548 21.07 -4.27 5.09
CA ASN A 548 19.79 -3.92 5.68
C ASN A 548 19.50 -4.85 6.86
N ASN A 549 19.63 -4.33 8.06
CA ASN A 549 19.22 -5.01 9.29
C ASN A 549 18.04 -4.31 9.95
N MET A 550 17.34 -3.46 9.19
CA MET A 550 16.25 -2.64 9.65
C MET A 550 14.92 -3.32 9.32
N THR A 551 13.97 -3.14 10.21
CA THR A 551 12.54 -3.31 9.97
C THR A 551 11.86 -2.01 10.36
N ARG A 552 10.62 -1.84 9.92
CA ARG A 552 9.78 -0.76 10.42
C ARG A 552 9.59 -0.96 11.92
N SER A 553 9.34 0.12 12.64
CA SER A 553 8.95 0.08 14.06
C SER A 553 7.73 -0.80 14.31
N THR A 554 6.84 -0.91 13.31
CA THR A 554 5.69 -1.82 13.33
C THR A 554 6.06 -3.28 13.13
N THR A 555 7.36 -3.60 13.07
CA THR A 555 7.98 -4.91 12.78
C THR A 555 7.82 -5.41 11.33
N LEU A 556 7.17 -4.60 10.48
CA LEU A 556 6.98 -4.86 9.06
C LEU A 556 8.23 -4.59 8.21
N THR A 557 8.22 -5.08 6.96
CA THR A 557 9.30 -4.89 5.97
C THR A 557 9.67 -3.43 5.79
N TYR A 558 10.96 -3.12 5.65
CA TYR A 558 11.45 -1.73 5.56
C TYR A 558 10.89 -1.01 4.32
N MET A 559 10.16 0.08 4.53
CA MET A 559 9.46 0.83 3.46
C MET A 559 10.29 2.02 2.95
N LEU A 560 10.31 2.23 1.63
CA LEU A 560 10.90 3.40 0.98
C LEU A 560 10.31 3.64 -0.43
N ASN A 561 10.57 4.81 -1.02
CA ASN A 561 10.17 5.11 -2.40
C ASN A 561 11.32 4.99 -3.41
N GLU A 562 12.56 5.31 -3.03
CA GLU A 562 13.65 5.33 -4.00
C GLU A 562 14.95 4.65 -3.54
N LEU A 563 15.46 3.75 -4.38
CA LEU A 563 16.86 3.31 -4.37
C LEU A 563 17.63 4.07 -5.45
N ARG A 564 18.60 4.88 -5.03
CA ARG A 564 19.42 5.69 -5.94
C ARG A 564 20.84 5.17 -6.01
N PHE A 565 21.37 5.03 -7.22
CA PHE A 565 22.76 4.71 -7.49
C PHE A 565 23.37 5.87 -8.27
N ASP A 566 24.20 6.66 -7.61
CA ASP A 566 24.81 7.87 -8.19
C ASP A 566 26.33 7.85 -8.01
N GLY A 567 27.04 8.88 -8.48
CA GLY A 567 28.48 9.02 -8.37
C GLY A 567 29.27 8.53 -9.60
N THR A 568 30.59 8.66 -9.55
CA THR A 568 31.48 8.32 -10.67
C THR A 568 32.51 7.29 -10.25
N PHE A 569 32.57 6.16 -10.95
CA PHE A 569 33.62 5.17 -10.78
C PHE A 569 34.81 5.47 -11.70
N SER A 570 35.97 5.70 -11.09
CA SER A 570 37.25 5.95 -11.77
C SER A 570 38.35 4.96 -11.33
N GLY A 571 37.99 3.89 -10.60
CA GLY A 571 38.94 2.93 -10.07
C GLY A 571 39.66 2.13 -11.16
N GLY A 572 40.90 1.71 -10.91
CA GLY A 572 41.70 0.95 -11.87
C GLY A 572 41.51 -0.57 -11.82
N VAL A 573 40.68 -1.08 -10.91
CA VAL A 573 40.45 -2.51 -10.65
C VAL A 573 38.96 -2.74 -10.53
N ASN A 574 38.46 -3.91 -10.96
CA ASN A 574 37.04 -4.21 -10.83
C ASN A 574 36.61 -4.20 -9.35
N ARG A 575 35.46 -3.59 -9.06
CA ARG A 575 34.90 -3.42 -7.71
C ARG A 575 33.40 -3.69 -7.69
N SER A 576 32.84 -3.72 -6.50
CA SER A 576 31.41 -3.95 -6.31
C SER A 576 30.85 -3.25 -5.06
N GLY A 577 29.57 -2.94 -5.10
CA GLY A 577 28.76 -2.55 -3.95
C GLY A 577 27.61 -3.53 -3.82
N THR A 578 27.49 -4.22 -2.69
CA THR A 578 26.42 -5.18 -2.45
C THR A 578 25.46 -4.64 -1.39
N ILE A 579 24.16 -4.66 -1.67
CA ILE A 579 23.08 -4.39 -0.72
C ILE A 579 22.44 -5.74 -0.40
N ASN A 580 22.38 -6.13 0.87
CA ASN A 580 21.81 -7.43 1.28
C ASN A 580 21.07 -7.30 2.62
N GLY A 581 20.49 -8.40 3.12
CA GLY A 581 19.81 -8.43 4.41
C GLY A 581 18.29 -8.44 4.25
N ASN A 582 17.58 -7.83 5.19
CA ASN A 582 16.13 -7.78 5.23
C ASN A 582 15.55 -7.12 3.97
N ASP A 583 14.40 -7.61 3.54
CA ASP A 583 13.67 -7.15 2.36
C ASP A 583 13.25 -5.67 2.48
N VAL A 584 12.94 -5.07 1.33
CA VAL A 584 12.42 -3.71 1.24
C VAL A 584 11.07 -3.67 0.54
N LEU A 585 10.16 -2.86 1.06
CA LEU A 585 8.84 -2.59 0.51
C LEU A 585 8.88 -1.26 -0.25
N LEU A 586 8.60 -1.31 -1.55
CA LEU A 586 8.59 -0.16 -2.44
C LEU A 586 7.18 0.39 -2.58
N VAL A 587 7.02 1.66 -2.21
CA VAL A 587 5.73 2.38 -2.17
C VAL A 587 5.81 3.72 -2.89
N ASP A 588 4.65 4.25 -3.28
CA ASP A 588 4.49 5.63 -3.68
C ASP A 588 4.95 6.59 -2.57
N ASN A 589 5.50 7.74 -2.94
CA ASN A 589 5.74 8.80 -1.97
C ASN A 589 4.43 9.52 -1.61
N LEU A 590 4.45 10.38 -0.58
CA LEU A 590 3.26 11.10 -0.11
C LEU A 590 2.71 12.14 -1.12
N GLN A 591 3.34 12.30 -2.29
CA GLN A 591 2.84 13.11 -3.40
C GLN A 591 2.25 12.25 -4.54
N GLY A 592 2.17 10.92 -4.36
CA GLY A 592 1.66 9.97 -5.36
C GLY A 592 2.63 9.71 -6.50
N GLN A 593 3.94 9.85 -6.27
CA GLN A 593 4.95 9.47 -7.25
C GLN A 593 5.40 8.03 -7.00
N GLY A 594 5.31 7.21 -8.04
CA GLY A 594 5.70 5.79 -8.02
C GLY A 594 7.12 5.53 -7.52
N PRO A 595 7.38 4.37 -6.90
CA PRO A 595 8.72 3.99 -6.47
C PRO A 595 9.70 3.87 -7.64
N THR A 596 10.96 4.22 -7.39
CA THR A 596 12.00 4.19 -8.42
C THR A 596 13.30 3.51 -7.99
N ILE A 597 13.94 2.85 -8.96
CA ILE A 597 15.36 2.49 -8.89
C ILE A 597 16.11 3.35 -9.90
N GLN A 598 16.92 4.29 -9.42
CA GLN A 598 17.67 5.22 -10.28
C GLN A 598 19.12 4.77 -10.49
N LEU A 599 19.48 4.48 -11.74
CA LEU A 599 20.79 3.97 -12.15
C LEU A 599 21.60 5.09 -12.85
N ASN A 600 22.07 6.05 -12.06
CA ASN A 600 22.68 7.29 -12.55
C ASN A 600 24.21 7.33 -12.47
N SER A 601 24.84 6.36 -11.80
CA SER A 601 26.31 6.31 -11.68
C SER A 601 27.01 6.32 -13.04
N THR A 602 28.21 6.89 -13.13
CA THR A 602 28.97 6.97 -14.38
C THR A 602 30.28 6.20 -14.32
N LYS A 603 30.69 5.66 -15.47
CA LYS A 603 31.95 4.94 -15.64
C LYS A 603 32.99 5.84 -16.30
N ALA A 604 34.11 6.08 -15.62
CA ALA A 604 35.20 6.93 -16.12
C ALA A 604 36.53 6.16 -16.32
N SER A 605 36.58 4.86 -15.99
CA SER A 605 37.74 3.99 -16.21
C SER A 605 37.38 2.74 -17.02
N GLY A 606 38.38 1.96 -17.41
CA GLY A 606 38.16 0.67 -18.09
C GLY A 606 37.73 -0.48 -17.17
N ALA A 607 37.89 -0.33 -15.86
CA ALA A 607 37.49 -1.36 -14.90
C ALA A 607 35.98 -1.31 -14.64
N GLU A 608 35.41 -2.46 -14.29
CA GLU A 608 33.98 -2.58 -13.98
C GLU A 608 33.67 -2.29 -12.52
N PHE A 609 32.56 -1.59 -12.26
CA PHE A 609 31.93 -1.57 -10.94
C PHE A 609 30.54 -2.21 -11.05
N THR A 610 30.28 -3.18 -10.18
CA THR A 610 28.99 -3.90 -10.16
C THR A 610 28.23 -3.58 -8.89
N PHE A 611 27.02 -3.06 -9.02
CA PHE A 611 26.06 -3.03 -7.92
C PHE A 611 25.27 -4.34 -7.89
N ASN A 612 25.22 -4.99 -6.73
CA ASN A 612 24.41 -6.18 -6.49
C ASN A 612 23.34 -5.85 -5.45
N ILE A 613 22.08 -6.06 -5.79
CA ILE A 613 20.93 -5.98 -4.90
C ILE A 613 20.55 -7.42 -4.55
N ASP A 614 21.11 -7.92 -3.45
CA ASP A 614 20.93 -9.28 -2.92
C ASP A 614 19.83 -9.34 -1.86
N THR A 615 18.94 -8.33 -1.84
CA THR A 615 17.77 -8.26 -0.95
C THR A 615 16.51 -8.34 -1.80
N ASP A 616 15.47 -8.96 -1.25
CA ASP A 616 14.21 -9.08 -1.96
C ASP A 616 13.51 -7.72 -2.02
N LEU A 617 12.92 -7.43 -3.18
CA LEU A 617 12.18 -6.20 -3.45
C LEU A 617 10.69 -6.54 -3.48
N ILE A 618 9.96 -6.07 -2.49
CA ILE A 618 8.52 -6.27 -2.38
C ILE A 618 7.82 -5.02 -2.93
N LEU A 619 6.95 -5.20 -3.92
CA LEU A 619 6.23 -4.12 -4.58
C LEU A 619 4.87 -3.94 -3.90
N PHE A 620 4.70 -2.83 -3.19
CA PHE A 620 3.37 -2.35 -2.80
C PHE A 620 2.73 -1.53 -3.92
N ASP A 621 3.54 -0.82 -4.70
CA ASP A 621 3.16 -0.02 -5.87
C ASP A 621 4.05 -0.35 -7.08
N ASP A 622 3.64 0.12 -8.26
CA ASP A 622 4.32 -0.13 -9.53
C ASP A 622 5.72 0.52 -9.57
N LEU A 623 6.73 -0.27 -9.96
CA LEU A 623 8.12 0.16 -9.93
C LEU A 623 8.61 0.72 -11.27
N THR A 624 9.29 1.86 -11.24
CA THR A 624 10.08 2.35 -12.39
C THR A 624 11.58 2.18 -12.17
N ILE A 625 12.25 1.44 -13.05
CA ILE A 625 13.71 1.35 -13.13
C ILE A 625 14.19 2.31 -14.22
N THR A 626 15.09 3.23 -13.88
CA THR A 626 15.53 4.31 -14.79
C THR A 626 17.03 4.60 -14.70
N GLY A 627 17.55 5.43 -15.60
CA GLY A 627 18.93 5.91 -15.58
C GLY A 627 19.77 5.45 -16.77
N ASN A 628 20.88 6.15 -16.99
CA ASN A 628 21.75 6.00 -18.17
C ASN A 628 23.18 5.55 -17.79
N SER A 629 23.32 4.87 -16.65
CA SER A 629 24.61 4.39 -16.16
C SER A 629 25.30 3.44 -17.14
N GLY A 630 26.63 3.55 -17.19
CA GLY A 630 27.52 2.62 -17.88
C GLY A 630 28.15 1.56 -16.96
N LEU A 631 27.67 1.44 -15.72
CA LEU A 631 28.05 0.41 -14.77
C LEU A 631 27.11 -0.81 -14.85
N THR A 632 27.48 -1.89 -14.17
CA THR A 632 26.70 -3.13 -14.14
C THR A 632 25.79 -3.16 -12.91
N PHE A 633 24.52 -3.55 -13.09
CA PHE A 633 23.53 -3.69 -12.03
C PHE A 633 22.90 -5.07 -12.06
N ASN A 634 22.95 -5.76 -10.93
CA ASN A 634 22.33 -7.06 -10.74
C ASN A 634 21.28 -6.96 -9.63
N ILE A 635 20.06 -7.42 -9.89
CA ILE A 635 19.05 -7.70 -8.88
C ILE A 635 19.02 -9.21 -8.70
N ASN A 636 19.63 -9.64 -7.60
CA ASN A 636 19.79 -11.04 -7.27
C ASN A 636 18.69 -11.56 -6.34
N GLY A 637 18.14 -10.68 -5.49
CA GLY A 637 16.94 -10.97 -4.72
C GLY A 637 15.70 -11.11 -5.60
N ASP A 638 14.66 -11.68 -5.01
CA ASP A 638 13.37 -11.89 -5.65
C ASP A 638 12.62 -10.55 -5.76
N ILE A 639 11.86 -10.35 -6.84
CA ILE A 639 10.92 -9.22 -6.95
C ILE A 639 9.50 -9.76 -6.88
N THR A 640 8.77 -9.44 -5.83
CA THR A 640 7.44 -9.98 -5.56
C THR A 640 6.42 -8.87 -5.33
N ALA A 641 5.17 -9.14 -5.66
CA ALA A 641 4.05 -8.28 -5.25
C ALA A 641 3.75 -8.49 -3.77
N PHE A 642 3.41 -7.43 -3.05
CA PHE A 642 3.03 -7.52 -1.63
C PHE A 642 1.68 -8.21 -1.44
N SER A 643 0.67 -7.83 -2.22
CA SER A 643 -0.71 -8.35 -2.10
C SER A 643 -1.46 -8.41 -3.42
N GLU A 644 -1.22 -7.45 -4.31
CA GLU A 644 -1.83 -7.35 -5.64
C GLU A 644 -0.76 -7.36 -6.71
N ASP A 645 -1.10 -7.83 -7.91
CA ASP A 645 -0.20 -7.76 -9.06
C ASP A 645 0.30 -6.32 -9.28
N ARG A 646 1.61 -6.20 -9.50
CA ARG A 646 2.33 -4.94 -9.75
C ARG A 646 3.15 -5.01 -11.00
N SER A 647 3.35 -3.85 -11.62
CA SER A 647 4.04 -3.72 -12.89
C SER A 647 5.42 -3.09 -12.71
N ILE A 648 6.34 -3.41 -13.63
CA ILE A 648 7.67 -2.82 -13.68
C ILE A 648 7.88 -2.14 -15.03
N THR A 649 8.23 -0.87 -15.01
CA THR A 649 8.64 -0.12 -16.20
C THR A 649 10.15 0.13 -16.21
N LYS A 650 10.83 -0.27 -17.28
CA LYS A 650 12.26 0.01 -17.52
C LYS A 650 12.44 1.09 -18.59
N ILE A 651 12.98 2.23 -18.17
CA ILE A 651 13.36 3.37 -19.02
C ILE A 651 14.85 3.72 -18.83
N GLY A 652 15.38 4.63 -19.66
CA GLY A 652 16.81 4.96 -19.69
C GLY A 652 17.69 3.87 -20.31
N THR A 653 18.94 4.20 -20.65
CA THR A 653 19.81 3.34 -21.47
C THR A 653 20.58 2.27 -20.66
N SER A 654 20.45 2.26 -19.33
CA SER A 654 21.12 1.28 -18.46
C SER A 654 20.63 -0.15 -18.70
N SER A 655 21.47 -1.13 -18.31
CA SER A 655 21.15 -2.56 -18.31
C SER A 655 21.03 -3.09 -16.89
N VAL A 656 20.04 -3.94 -16.64
CA VAL A 656 19.85 -4.64 -15.36
C VAL A 656 19.78 -6.13 -15.58
N THR A 657 20.51 -6.90 -14.77
CA THR A 657 20.45 -8.36 -14.78
C THR A 657 19.56 -8.85 -13.63
N LEU A 658 18.63 -9.76 -13.92
CA LEU A 658 17.79 -10.44 -12.93
C LEU A 658 18.26 -11.88 -12.75
N THR A 659 18.36 -12.34 -11.49
CA THR A 659 18.65 -13.75 -11.17
C THR A 659 17.71 -14.38 -10.15
N GLY A 660 16.89 -13.58 -9.45
CA GLY A 660 15.88 -14.06 -8.50
C GLY A 660 14.64 -14.65 -9.16
N ASN A 661 13.71 -15.14 -8.34
CA ASN A 661 12.37 -15.57 -8.74
C ASN A 661 11.40 -14.39 -8.64
N ASN A 662 11.01 -13.87 -9.79
CA ASN A 662 10.21 -12.65 -9.88
C ASN A 662 8.75 -13.01 -10.16
N THR A 663 7.86 -12.69 -9.22
CA THR A 663 6.44 -13.09 -9.24
C THR A 663 5.53 -11.91 -8.90
N PHE A 664 5.78 -10.75 -9.49
CA PHE A 664 4.96 -9.55 -9.30
C PHE A 664 3.66 -9.54 -10.13
N GLY A 665 3.48 -10.48 -11.08
CA GLY A 665 2.19 -10.77 -11.74
C GLY A 665 1.72 -9.75 -12.78
N GLY A 666 2.02 -8.46 -12.60
CA GLY A 666 1.70 -7.39 -13.56
C GLY A 666 2.60 -7.40 -14.81
N THR A 667 2.67 -6.27 -15.51
CA THR A 667 3.42 -6.16 -16.77
C THR A 667 4.91 -5.90 -16.52
N LEU A 668 5.75 -6.33 -17.46
CA LEU A 668 7.13 -5.83 -17.57
C LEU A 668 7.26 -5.02 -18.86
N ASP A 669 7.39 -3.70 -18.71
CA ASP A 669 7.48 -2.73 -19.81
C ASP A 669 8.92 -2.27 -20.03
N VAL A 670 9.63 -2.89 -20.98
CA VAL A 670 10.99 -2.51 -21.37
C VAL A 670 10.95 -1.49 -22.50
N GLN A 671 10.93 -0.21 -22.14
CA GLN A 671 10.86 0.89 -23.11
C GLN A 671 12.24 1.29 -23.66
N GLN A 672 13.26 1.31 -22.79
CA GLN A 672 14.64 1.66 -23.13
C GLN A 672 15.67 0.86 -22.32
N GLY A 673 16.85 0.68 -22.90
CA GLY A 673 17.95 -0.05 -22.25
C GLY A 673 17.69 -1.55 -22.25
N ALA A 674 18.19 -2.28 -21.25
CA ALA A 674 18.07 -3.73 -21.23
C ALA A 674 17.64 -4.30 -19.87
N ILE A 675 16.79 -5.33 -19.93
CA ILE A 675 16.59 -6.31 -18.85
C ILE A 675 17.19 -7.64 -19.34
N VAL A 676 18.08 -8.21 -18.54
CA VAL A 676 18.75 -9.49 -18.83
C VAL A 676 18.34 -10.50 -17.78
N MET A 677 17.63 -11.54 -18.16
CA MET A 677 17.42 -12.71 -17.31
C MET A 677 18.61 -13.66 -17.44
N ALA A 678 19.35 -13.85 -16.36
CA ALA A 678 20.49 -14.76 -16.32
C ALA A 678 20.21 -16.05 -15.54
N ALA A 679 19.29 -16.03 -14.59
CA ALA A 679 18.83 -17.19 -13.81
C ALA A 679 17.44 -16.91 -13.22
N GLY A 680 16.95 -17.80 -12.34
CA GLY A 680 15.70 -17.61 -11.61
C GLY A 680 14.47 -17.75 -12.49
N SER A 681 13.41 -17.02 -12.16
CA SER A 681 12.16 -17.03 -12.91
C SER A 681 11.56 -15.63 -13.06
N LEU A 682 10.75 -15.43 -14.08
CA LEU A 682 9.97 -14.21 -14.29
C LEU A 682 8.57 -14.61 -14.73
N ALA A 683 7.58 -14.35 -13.88
CA ALA A 683 6.17 -14.56 -14.15
C ALA A 683 5.46 -13.20 -14.27
N VAL A 684 5.01 -12.87 -15.48
CA VAL A 684 4.35 -11.59 -15.81
C VAL A 684 3.14 -11.79 -16.70
N SER A 685 2.10 -10.99 -16.49
CA SER A 685 0.89 -11.01 -17.31
C SER A 685 1.15 -10.59 -18.76
N GLU A 686 2.12 -9.71 -19.00
CA GLU A 686 2.57 -9.33 -20.34
C GLU A 686 4.01 -8.80 -20.31
N LEU A 687 4.80 -9.20 -21.30
CA LEU A 687 6.13 -8.66 -21.56
C LEU A 687 6.10 -7.70 -22.75
N ASN A 688 6.27 -6.41 -22.49
CA ASN A 688 6.26 -5.36 -23.49
C ASN A 688 7.70 -4.92 -23.81
N ILE A 689 8.14 -5.10 -25.06
CA ILE A 689 9.47 -4.76 -25.54
C ILE A 689 9.33 -3.69 -26.63
N ALA A 690 9.56 -2.43 -26.25
CA ALA A 690 9.51 -1.33 -27.21
C ALA A 690 10.76 -1.33 -28.11
N ALA A 691 10.72 -0.56 -29.21
CA ALA A 691 11.83 -0.48 -30.17
C ALA A 691 13.18 -0.01 -29.57
N GLY A 692 13.15 0.73 -28.45
CA GLY A 692 14.35 1.16 -27.72
C GLY A 692 14.77 0.23 -26.59
N GLY A 693 13.95 -0.77 -26.27
CA GLY A 693 14.15 -1.72 -25.19
C GLY A 693 14.71 -3.04 -25.66
N ILE A 694 15.39 -3.74 -24.76
CA ILE A 694 15.98 -5.05 -25.01
C ILE A 694 15.63 -5.95 -23.84
N PHE A 695 15.00 -7.09 -24.12
CA PHE A 695 14.88 -8.18 -23.17
C PHE A 695 15.77 -9.33 -23.63
N GLN A 696 16.74 -9.73 -22.80
CA GLN A 696 17.63 -10.85 -23.10
C GLN A 696 17.34 -12.00 -22.17
N PHE A 697 17.06 -13.15 -22.78
CA PHE A 697 16.75 -14.37 -22.07
C PHE A 697 17.94 -15.34 -22.15
N ASN A 698 18.94 -15.14 -21.29
CA ASN A 698 20.21 -15.88 -21.31
C ASN A 698 20.20 -17.11 -20.39
N GLY A 699 19.24 -17.18 -19.47
CA GLY A 699 19.03 -18.27 -18.51
C GLY A 699 17.74 -18.04 -17.71
N GLY A 700 17.44 -18.95 -16.77
CA GLY A 700 16.20 -18.89 -15.97
C GLY A 700 14.95 -19.30 -16.76
N THR A 701 13.78 -19.06 -16.17
CA THR A 701 12.48 -19.42 -16.76
C THR A 701 11.60 -18.19 -16.96
N LEU A 702 11.17 -17.92 -18.19
CA LEU A 702 10.17 -16.89 -18.49
C LEU A 702 8.79 -17.54 -18.60
N LYS A 703 7.83 -17.00 -17.86
CA LYS A 703 6.41 -17.35 -17.91
C LYS A 703 5.57 -16.12 -18.22
N THR A 704 4.93 -16.11 -19.38
CA THR A 704 4.02 -15.03 -19.75
C THR A 704 3.05 -15.49 -20.84
N PRO A 705 1.76 -15.09 -20.80
CA PRO A 705 0.80 -15.38 -21.86
C PRO A 705 0.89 -14.40 -23.04
N SER A 706 1.63 -13.29 -22.93
CA SER A 706 1.71 -12.27 -23.99
C SER A 706 3.08 -11.62 -24.06
N VAL A 707 3.63 -11.51 -25.27
CA VAL A 707 4.83 -10.73 -25.59
C VAL A 707 4.52 -9.74 -26.70
N VAL A 708 4.57 -8.45 -26.38
CA VAL A 708 4.49 -7.37 -27.37
C VAL A 708 5.90 -6.99 -27.80
N GLY A 709 6.29 -7.43 -28.99
CA GLY A 709 7.64 -7.25 -29.51
C GLY A 709 8.25 -8.57 -29.96
N SER A 710 9.56 -8.58 -30.21
CA SER A 710 10.29 -9.79 -30.60
C SER A 710 11.03 -10.38 -29.41
N LEU A 711 10.98 -11.71 -29.27
CA LEU A 711 11.60 -12.45 -28.18
C LEU A 711 12.83 -13.22 -28.69
N VAL A 712 13.94 -13.12 -27.96
CA VAL A 712 15.17 -13.85 -28.25
C VAL A 712 15.60 -14.68 -27.04
N ASN A 713 15.61 -16.01 -27.21
CA ASN A 713 16.11 -16.96 -26.22
C ASN A 713 17.54 -17.40 -26.57
N ASN A 714 18.48 -17.10 -25.66
CA ASN A 714 19.91 -17.40 -25.78
C ASN A 714 20.39 -18.43 -24.74
N GLY A 715 19.49 -19.11 -24.03
CA GLY A 715 19.87 -20.14 -23.06
C GLY A 715 18.91 -20.39 -21.90
N GLY A 716 17.78 -19.68 -21.83
CA GLY A 716 16.74 -19.90 -20.81
C GLY A 716 15.67 -20.91 -21.24
N THR A 717 14.71 -21.13 -20.33
CA THR A 717 13.49 -21.93 -20.53
C THR A 717 12.25 -21.05 -20.72
N PHE A 718 11.74 -20.93 -21.94
CA PHE A 718 10.47 -20.27 -22.15
C PHE A 718 9.35 -21.28 -21.87
N ALA A 719 8.56 -21.02 -20.84
CA ALA A 719 7.43 -21.85 -20.42
C ALA A 719 6.14 -21.01 -20.58
N PRO A 720 5.36 -21.23 -21.64
CA PRO A 720 4.08 -20.55 -21.86
C PRO A 720 3.17 -20.63 -20.61
N GLY A 721 2.77 -19.48 -20.05
CA GLY A 721 1.80 -19.40 -18.94
C GLY A 721 2.14 -20.14 -17.62
N ASN A 722 1.09 -20.37 -16.80
CA ASN A 722 1.06 -21.27 -15.64
C ASN A 722 -0.08 -22.25 -15.93
N SER A 723 0.22 -23.55 -16.12
CA SER A 723 -0.71 -24.52 -16.72
C SER A 723 -0.91 -24.30 -18.23
N PRO A 724 -1.45 -25.30 -18.96
CA PRO A 724 -1.77 -25.16 -20.37
C PRO A 724 -2.44 -23.85 -20.77
N ALA A 725 -1.79 -23.08 -21.63
CA ALA A 725 -2.25 -21.77 -22.04
C ALA A 725 -1.92 -21.45 -23.51
N VAL A 726 -2.63 -20.48 -24.07
CA VAL A 726 -2.20 -19.82 -25.32
C VAL A 726 -1.28 -18.66 -24.97
N THR A 727 -0.07 -18.67 -25.52
CA THR A 727 0.87 -17.56 -25.42
C THR A 727 1.04 -16.87 -26.77
N ALA A 728 0.82 -15.57 -26.83
CA ALA A 728 0.94 -14.78 -28.06
C ALA A 728 2.27 -14.00 -28.08
N ILE A 729 2.98 -14.04 -29.21
CA ILE A 729 4.16 -13.21 -29.50
C ILE A 729 3.84 -12.35 -30.72
N ALA A 730 3.75 -11.04 -30.52
CA ALA A 730 3.35 -10.10 -31.58
C ALA A 730 4.45 -9.87 -32.64
N GLY A 731 5.72 -10.14 -32.31
CA GLY A 731 6.87 -10.03 -33.22
C GLY A 731 7.47 -11.38 -33.61
N ASP A 732 8.79 -11.38 -33.86
CA ASP A 732 9.53 -12.60 -34.16
C ASP A 732 9.89 -13.35 -32.87
N TYR A 733 9.97 -14.68 -32.94
CA TYR A 733 10.55 -15.51 -31.88
C TYR A 733 11.79 -16.23 -32.39
N THR A 734 12.94 -15.98 -31.74
CA THR A 734 14.20 -16.67 -32.06
C THR A 734 14.69 -17.43 -30.85
N GLN A 735 14.76 -18.75 -30.95
CA GLN A 735 15.44 -19.60 -29.97
C GLN A 735 16.79 -20.05 -30.55
N ASN A 736 17.87 -19.39 -30.14
CA ASN A 736 19.22 -19.75 -30.58
C ASN A 736 19.68 -21.04 -29.89
N VAL A 737 19.53 -21.08 -28.57
CA VAL A 737 19.75 -22.22 -27.67
C VAL A 737 18.77 -22.10 -26.50
N GLY A 738 18.74 -23.07 -25.58
CA GLY A 738 17.80 -23.08 -24.44
C GLY A 738 16.64 -24.05 -24.66
N VAL A 739 15.55 -23.84 -23.95
CA VAL A 739 14.38 -24.73 -23.91
C VAL A 739 13.10 -23.95 -24.20
N LEU A 740 12.23 -24.49 -25.04
CA LEU A 740 10.80 -24.19 -25.07
C LEU A 740 10.10 -25.36 -24.39
N GLU A 741 9.43 -25.11 -23.26
CA GLU A 741 8.67 -26.13 -22.53
C GLU A 741 7.19 -26.08 -22.94
N ILE A 742 6.58 -27.24 -23.19
CA ILE A 742 5.17 -27.39 -23.58
C ILE A 742 4.51 -28.42 -22.66
N GLU A 743 3.49 -27.99 -21.93
CA GLU A 743 2.67 -28.82 -21.06
C GLU A 743 1.50 -29.45 -21.85
N ILE A 744 1.24 -30.74 -21.61
CA ILE A 744 0.13 -31.51 -22.20
C ILE A 744 -0.61 -32.28 -21.10
N GLU A 745 -1.87 -31.93 -20.87
CA GLU A 745 -2.79 -32.52 -19.88
C GLU A 745 -4.09 -33.06 -20.53
N GLY A 746 -4.25 -32.86 -21.84
CA GLY A 746 -5.44 -33.25 -22.58
C GLY A 746 -5.36 -32.85 -24.05
N LEU A 747 -6.50 -32.73 -24.72
CA LEU A 747 -6.60 -32.53 -26.17
C LEU A 747 -7.10 -31.14 -26.58
N ILE A 748 -7.45 -30.28 -25.63
CA ILE A 748 -7.97 -28.94 -25.92
C ILE A 748 -6.83 -27.91 -25.92
N ALA A 749 -6.56 -27.33 -27.09
CA ALA A 749 -5.55 -26.30 -27.29
C ALA A 749 -5.75 -25.10 -26.35
N GLY A 750 -4.71 -24.73 -25.61
CA GLY A 750 -4.70 -23.58 -24.70
C GLY A 750 -5.50 -23.73 -23.41
N ALA A 751 -6.18 -24.86 -23.21
CA ALA A 751 -6.89 -25.19 -21.98
C ALA A 751 -6.37 -26.48 -21.33
N GLU A 752 -5.87 -27.41 -22.15
CA GLU A 752 -5.32 -28.69 -21.72
C GLU A 752 -3.95 -28.97 -22.35
N PHE A 753 -3.48 -28.20 -23.33
CA PHE A 753 -2.04 -28.17 -23.68
C PHE A 753 -1.60 -26.77 -24.15
N ASP A 754 -0.30 -26.48 -24.04
CA ASP A 754 0.26 -25.17 -24.42
C ASP A 754 0.28 -24.92 -25.93
N VAL A 755 0.00 -23.68 -26.31
CA VAL A 755 0.11 -23.20 -27.69
C VAL A 755 0.87 -21.88 -27.73
N VAL A 756 1.89 -21.80 -28.59
CA VAL A 756 2.63 -20.56 -28.85
C VAL A 756 2.22 -20.00 -30.21
N GLN A 757 1.60 -18.82 -30.22
CA GLN A 757 1.17 -18.13 -31.43
C GLN A 757 2.11 -16.97 -31.74
N ILE A 758 2.85 -17.08 -32.85
CA ILE A 758 3.86 -16.10 -33.26
C ILE A 758 3.33 -15.36 -34.47
N ALA A 759 3.09 -14.06 -34.35
CA ALA A 759 2.62 -13.27 -35.49
C ALA A 759 3.72 -13.05 -36.54
N GLY A 760 4.98 -12.98 -36.10
CA GLY A 760 6.17 -12.90 -36.95
C GLY A 760 6.74 -14.26 -37.34
N ASN A 761 8.06 -14.32 -37.46
CA ASN A 761 8.81 -15.51 -37.84
C ASN A 761 9.32 -16.27 -36.62
N LEU A 762 9.34 -17.60 -36.73
CA LEU A 762 10.05 -18.48 -35.80
C LEU A 762 11.42 -18.85 -36.35
N THR A 763 12.47 -18.69 -35.54
CA THR A 763 13.75 -19.37 -35.74
C THR A 763 13.95 -20.37 -34.60
N ALA A 764 13.79 -21.66 -34.92
CA ALA A 764 13.88 -22.76 -33.98
C ALA A 764 15.31 -23.31 -33.88
N GLY A 765 15.77 -23.47 -32.64
CA GLY A 765 17.04 -24.06 -32.24
C GLY A 765 16.94 -24.53 -30.79
N GLY A 766 18.00 -25.09 -30.22
CA GLY A 766 17.95 -25.63 -28.85
C GLY A 766 16.95 -26.78 -28.70
N THR A 767 16.28 -26.85 -27.55
CA THR A 767 15.40 -27.97 -27.16
C THR A 767 13.92 -27.56 -27.11
N LEU A 768 13.04 -28.44 -27.59
CA LEU A 768 11.61 -28.45 -27.29
C LEU A 768 11.36 -29.55 -26.26
N LYS A 769 10.92 -29.17 -25.07
CA LYS A 769 10.65 -30.08 -23.96
C LYS A 769 9.16 -30.30 -23.79
N VAL A 770 8.73 -31.55 -23.74
CA VAL A 770 7.32 -31.92 -23.52
C VAL A 770 7.14 -32.39 -22.10
N VAL A 771 6.19 -31.81 -21.38
CA VAL A 771 5.82 -32.17 -20.00
C VAL A 771 4.38 -32.69 -20.02
N ILE A 772 4.16 -33.92 -19.55
CA ILE A 772 2.80 -34.45 -19.39
C ILE A 772 2.34 -34.16 -17.96
N GLY A 773 1.24 -33.42 -17.83
CA GLY A 773 0.63 -33.09 -16.54
C GLY A 773 -0.61 -33.95 -16.24
N GLY A 774 -1.07 -33.88 -14.98
CA GLY A 774 -2.26 -34.57 -14.51
C GLY A 774 -2.21 -36.11 -14.60
N SER A 775 -3.36 -36.72 -14.86
CA SER A 775 -3.51 -38.17 -15.11
C SER A 775 -3.55 -38.52 -16.60
N TYR A 776 -3.17 -37.57 -17.46
CA TYR A 776 -3.25 -37.72 -18.90
C TYR A 776 -2.27 -38.78 -19.41
N SER A 777 -2.75 -39.64 -20.31
CA SER A 777 -1.93 -40.64 -20.98
C SER A 777 -2.10 -40.45 -22.49
N PRO A 778 -1.09 -39.88 -23.17
CA PRO A 778 -1.14 -39.70 -24.61
C PRO A 778 -1.40 -41.02 -25.33
N GLN A 779 -2.29 -41.00 -26.31
CA GLN A 779 -2.65 -42.14 -27.13
C GLN A 779 -2.05 -41.97 -28.52
N VAL A 780 -1.57 -43.08 -29.09
CA VAL A 780 -1.02 -43.15 -30.44
C VAL A 780 -1.93 -42.48 -31.47
N GLY A 781 -1.35 -41.65 -32.32
CA GLY A 781 -2.04 -40.92 -33.39
C GLY A 781 -2.72 -39.63 -32.95
N GLN A 782 -2.63 -39.25 -31.67
CA GLN A 782 -3.01 -37.90 -31.24
C GLN A 782 -2.00 -36.87 -31.77
N VAL A 783 -2.50 -35.70 -32.15
CA VAL A 783 -1.71 -34.60 -32.71
C VAL A 783 -2.02 -33.32 -31.92
N PHE A 784 -0.98 -32.57 -31.58
CA PHE A 784 -1.05 -31.32 -30.84
C PHE A 784 -0.40 -30.20 -31.64
N GLU A 785 -1.17 -29.22 -32.12
CA GLU A 785 -0.61 -28.02 -32.78
C GLU A 785 -0.08 -27.05 -31.72
N ILE A 786 1.23 -27.12 -31.46
CA ILE A 786 1.86 -26.43 -30.33
C ILE A 786 2.44 -25.06 -30.70
N ILE A 787 2.72 -24.81 -31.99
CA ILE A 787 3.26 -23.54 -32.44
C ILE A 787 2.62 -23.14 -33.76
N THR A 788 2.26 -21.86 -33.90
CA THR A 788 1.90 -21.24 -35.18
C THR A 788 2.81 -20.03 -35.46
N ALA A 789 3.23 -19.84 -36.71
CA ALA A 789 4.08 -18.72 -37.11
C ALA A 789 3.87 -18.31 -38.57
N ASN A 790 4.17 -17.07 -38.94
CA ASN A 790 4.09 -16.62 -40.35
C ASN A 790 5.11 -17.35 -41.24
N SER A 791 6.31 -17.59 -40.75
CA SER A 791 7.33 -18.42 -41.40
C SER A 791 8.24 -19.05 -40.35
N MET A 792 8.81 -20.21 -40.65
CA MET A 792 9.60 -20.99 -39.70
C MET A 792 10.92 -21.44 -40.31
N TYR A 793 11.98 -21.34 -39.52
CA TYR A 793 13.34 -21.73 -39.89
C TYR A 793 13.95 -22.58 -38.77
N GLY A 794 14.82 -23.52 -39.13
CA GLY A 794 15.50 -24.39 -38.15
C GLY A 794 14.60 -25.50 -37.57
N THR A 795 15.11 -26.20 -36.56
CA THR A 795 14.46 -27.36 -35.92
C THR A 795 14.83 -27.43 -34.44
N PHE A 796 13.93 -27.91 -33.59
CA PHE A 796 14.23 -28.21 -32.19
C PHE A 796 14.85 -29.61 -32.03
N LEU A 797 15.68 -29.78 -31.00
CA LEU A 797 15.96 -31.08 -30.41
C LEU A 797 14.79 -31.45 -29.49
N LEU A 798 14.18 -32.61 -29.68
CA LEU A 798 13.06 -33.03 -28.85
C LEU A 798 13.56 -33.64 -27.53
N ASP A 799 13.00 -33.18 -26.42
CA ASP A 799 13.10 -33.80 -25.10
C ASP A 799 11.68 -34.13 -24.62
N SER A 800 11.26 -35.38 -24.76
CA SER A 800 9.91 -35.79 -24.38
C SER A 800 9.93 -37.04 -23.51
N PRO A 801 8.81 -37.40 -22.86
CA PRO A 801 8.70 -38.65 -22.13
C PRO A 801 9.07 -39.82 -23.04
N LYS A 802 9.78 -40.78 -22.46
CA LYS A 802 10.25 -41.96 -23.18
C LYS A 802 9.29 -43.13 -23.02
N ASP A 803 9.19 -43.94 -24.06
CA ASP A 803 8.49 -45.22 -24.02
C ASP A 803 9.30 -46.30 -23.26
N LEU A 804 8.80 -47.54 -23.28
CA LEU A 804 9.44 -48.67 -22.59
C LEU A 804 10.82 -49.05 -23.15
N ASP A 805 11.10 -48.68 -24.40
CA ASP A 805 12.34 -48.98 -25.10
C ASP A 805 13.33 -47.79 -25.03
N GLY A 806 12.94 -46.69 -24.36
CA GLY A 806 13.77 -45.51 -24.14
C GLY A 806 13.71 -44.48 -25.27
N ASN A 807 12.78 -44.62 -26.21
CA ASN A 807 12.55 -43.72 -27.34
C ASN A 807 11.51 -42.64 -27.01
N ASP A 808 11.56 -41.50 -27.69
CA ASP A 808 10.56 -40.43 -27.52
C ASP A 808 9.15 -40.87 -27.90
N ILE A 809 8.17 -40.58 -27.02
CA ILE A 809 6.74 -40.85 -27.26
C ILE A 809 6.18 -39.91 -28.35
N PHE A 810 6.74 -38.71 -28.46
CA PHE A 810 6.28 -37.69 -29.41
C PHE A 810 7.26 -37.56 -30.58
N SER A 811 6.74 -37.08 -31.71
CA SER A 811 7.53 -36.67 -32.87
C SER A 811 7.12 -35.29 -33.35
N ILE A 812 8.11 -34.46 -33.71
CA ILE A 812 7.88 -33.11 -34.25
C ILE A 812 7.50 -33.22 -35.72
N GLN A 813 6.31 -32.76 -36.08
CA GLN A 813 5.85 -32.59 -37.45
C GLN A 813 5.93 -31.12 -37.87
N HIS A 814 6.56 -30.84 -39.01
CA HIS A 814 6.70 -29.50 -39.56
C HIS A 814 5.70 -29.28 -40.69
N ASN A 815 4.70 -28.43 -40.45
CA ASN A 815 3.70 -28.04 -41.44
C ASN A 815 3.97 -26.61 -41.95
N VAL A 816 3.27 -26.22 -43.03
CA VAL A 816 3.33 -24.84 -43.52
C VAL A 816 2.62 -23.93 -42.52
N GLY A 817 3.39 -23.22 -41.71
CA GLY A 817 2.89 -22.25 -40.72
C GLY A 817 2.60 -22.80 -39.32
N SER A 818 2.78 -24.11 -39.08
CA SER A 818 2.65 -24.71 -37.74
C SER A 818 3.64 -25.83 -37.43
N ILE A 819 3.95 -26.02 -36.15
CA ILE A 819 4.65 -27.19 -35.61
C ILE A 819 3.66 -27.99 -34.77
N GLU A 820 3.59 -29.29 -35.05
CA GLU A 820 2.73 -30.23 -34.36
C GLU A 820 3.55 -31.31 -33.64
N LEU A 821 3.05 -31.82 -32.52
CA LEU A 821 3.54 -33.04 -31.89
C LEU A 821 2.58 -34.19 -32.19
N GLU A 822 3.07 -35.27 -32.80
CA GLU A 822 2.30 -36.50 -33.01
C GLU A 822 2.75 -37.58 -32.01
N VAL A 823 1.80 -38.25 -31.35
CA VAL A 823 2.08 -39.40 -30.47
C VAL A 823 2.32 -40.62 -31.32
N LEU A 824 3.51 -41.19 -31.23
CA LEU A 824 3.87 -42.39 -31.96
C LEU A 824 3.50 -43.66 -31.17
N SER A 825 3.26 -44.75 -31.89
CA SER A 825 3.23 -46.07 -31.28
C SER A 825 4.65 -46.59 -31.09
N SER A 826 4.88 -47.31 -29.99
CA SER A 826 6.11 -48.08 -29.73
C SER A 826 6.49 -49.03 -30.89
N PHE A 827 5.55 -49.38 -31.76
CA PHE A 827 5.80 -50.19 -32.96
C PHE A 827 6.55 -49.44 -34.08
N PHE A 828 6.61 -48.11 -34.09
CA PHE A 828 7.25 -47.33 -35.15
C PHE A 828 8.73 -46.99 -34.90
N LEU A 829 9.33 -47.51 -33.83
CA LEU A 829 10.59 -46.99 -33.30
C LEU A 829 11.82 -47.85 -33.61
N VAL A 830 11.66 -48.96 -34.33
CA VAL A 830 12.77 -49.71 -34.93
C VAL A 830 12.79 -49.40 -36.43
N ASP A 831 13.64 -48.46 -36.85
CA ASP A 831 13.80 -48.12 -38.26
C ASP A 831 14.13 -49.40 -39.07
N GLY A 832 13.32 -49.69 -40.08
CA GLY A 832 13.42 -50.90 -40.89
C GLY A 832 12.59 -52.10 -40.41
N ASP A 833 11.83 -52.02 -39.32
CA ASP A 833 10.79 -53.02 -39.01
C ASP A 833 9.45 -52.55 -39.57
N PHE A 834 9.10 -53.09 -40.74
CA PHE A 834 7.85 -52.75 -41.44
C PHE A 834 6.72 -53.74 -41.12
N THR A 835 7.03 -54.84 -40.45
CA THR A 835 6.05 -55.85 -40.01
C THR A 835 5.57 -55.64 -38.58
N PHE A 836 6.23 -54.75 -37.85
CA PHE A 836 5.90 -54.34 -36.48
C PHE A 836 6.00 -55.48 -35.47
N ASP A 837 6.92 -56.43 -35.70
CA ASP A 837 7.15 -57.58 -34.82
C ASP A 837 8.33 -57.40 -33.86
N GLY A 838 8.96 -56.22 -33.90
CA GLY A 838 10.09 -55.80 -33.07
C GLY A 838 11.45 -56.24 -33.59
N VAL A 839 11.54 -56.87 -34.77
CA VAL A 839 12.80 -57.38 -35.32
C VAL A 839 12.96 -57.10 -36.81
N VAL A 840 13.97 -56.29 -37.18
CA VAL A 840 14.31 -56.04 -38.60
C VAL A 840 14.81 -57.32 -39.25
N ASN A 841 14.00 -57.95 -40.09
CA ASN A 841 14.25 -59.26 -40.67
C ASN A 841 13.79 -59.38 -42.14
N ALA A 842 13.83 -60.60 -42.68
CA ALA A 842 13.53 -60.86 -44.08
C ALA A 842 12.08 -60.54 -44.48
N ALA A 843 11.16 -60.48 -43.51
CA ALA A 843 9.77 -60.12 -43.73
C ALA A 843 9.63 -58.62 -44.04
N ASP A 844 10.38 -57.76 -43.34
CA ASP A 844 10.42 -56.31 -43.59
C ASP A 844 11.03 -56.00 -44.94
N TRP A 845 12.10 -56.73 -45.29
CA TRP A 845 12.73 -56.62 -46.61
C TRP A 845 11.71 -56.82 -47.74
N LYS A 846 10.76 -57.75 -47.59
CA LYS A 846 9.72 -57.99 -48.60
C LYS A 846 8.75 -56.83 -48.72
N ILE A 847 8.44 -56.15 -47.62
CA ILE A 847 7.55 -54.97 -47.64
C ILE A 847 8.25 -53.85 -48.43
N LEU A 848 9.48 -53.50 -48.06
CA LEU A 848 10.24 -52.50 -48.81
C LEU A 848 10.42 -52.86 -50.29
N GLN A 849 10.76 -54.12 -50.56
CA GLN A 849 10.91 -54.63 -51.92
C GLN A 849 9.62 -54.49 -52.73
N SER A 850 8.45 -54.74 -52.11
CA SER A 850 7.15 -54.65 -52.79
C SER A 850 6.75 -53.21 -53.13
N ASN A 851 7.27 -52.23 -52.40
CA ASN A 851 6.92 -50.82 -52.56
C ASN A 851 8.03 -49.96 -53.19
N LEU A 852 9.15 -50.55 -53.61
CA LEU A 852 10.23 -49.81 -54.25
C LEU A 852 9.74 -49.09 -55.53
N TYR A 853 10.08 -47.81 -55.65
CA TYR A 853 9.68 -46.84 -56.67
C TYR A 853 8.21 -46.38 -56.60
N SER A 854 7.56 -46.50 -55.45
CA SER A 854 6.20 -45.99 -55.24
C SER A 854 6.19 -44.55 -54.73
N TYR A 855 5.13 -43.82 -55.07
CA TYR A 855 4.88 -42.46 -54.62
C TYR A 855 3.70 -42.45 -53.63
N MET A 856 3.98 -42.07 -52.39
CA MET A 856 3.11 -42.28 -51.23
C MET A 856 2.34 -41.02 -50.79
N SER A 857 2.16 -40.04 -51.69
CA SER A 857 1.45 -38.79 -51.39
C SER A 857 -0.06 -38.90 -51.10
N HIS A 858 -0.60 -40.11 -51.04
CA HIS A 858 -2.02 -40.39 -50.81
C HIS A 858 -2.28 -41.07 -49.45
N VAL A 859 -1.22 -41.28 -48.67
CA VAL A 859 -1.25 -41.86 -47.32
C VAL A 859 -0.52 -40.91 -46.36
N SER A 860 -0.72 -41.07 -45.04
CA SER A 860 0.03 -40.28 -44.05
C SER A 860 1.53 -40.63 -44.10
N LEU A 861 2.40 -39.76 -43.57
CA LEU A 861 3.83 -40.07 -43.42
C LEU A 861 4.07 -41.33 -42.59
N SER A 862 3.26 -41.53 -41.53
CA SER A 862 3.29 -42.74 -40.73
C SER A 862 2.97 -43.98 -41.56
N GLN A 863 1.95 -43.93 -42.41
CA GLN A 863 1.59 -45.00 -43.35
C GLN A 863 2.67 -45.20 -44.44
N ALA A 864 3.23 -44.11 -44.99
CA ALA A 864 4.32 -44.17 -45.97
C ALA A 864 5.55 -44.87 -45.39
N ARG A 865 5.91 -44.59 -44.13
CA ARG A 865 6.97 -45.30 -43.39
C ARG A 865 6.68 -46.79 -43.27
N GLN A 866 5.44 -47.20 -43.01
CA GLN A 866 5.06 -48.64 -42.98
C GLN A 866 5.31 -49.34 -44.31
N TYR A 867 5.20 -48.61 -45.41
CA TYR A 867 5.43 -49.16 -46.74
C TYR A 867 6.91 -49.15 -47.13
N GLY A 868 7.76 -48.41 -46.42
CA GLY A 868 9.21 -48.41 -46.62
C GLY A 868 9.84 -47.03 -46.88
N ASP A 869 9.12 -45.92 -46.68
CA ASP A 869 9.67 -44.56 -46.82
C ASP A 869 10.45 -44.16 -45.57
N LEU A 870 11.72 -44.56 -45.49
CA LEU A 870 12.58 -44.35 -44.33
C LEU A 870 13.14 -42.93 -44.26
N ASN A 871 13.21 -42.22 -45.39
CA ASN A 871 13.72 -40.86 -45.44
C ASN A 871 12.61 -39.77 -45.37
N GLY A 872 11.34 -40.17 -45.49
CA GLY A 872 10.18 -39.31 -45.25
C GLY A 872 9.87 -38.33 -46.39
N ASP A 873 10.39 -38.57 -47.59
CA ASP A 873 10.12 -37.71 -48.76
C ASP A 873 8.90 -38.16 -49.59
N LEU A 874 8.13 -39.13 -49.08
CA LEU A 874 6.97 -39.75 -49.70
C LEU A 874 7.31 -40.53 -50.99
N ILE A 875 8.58 -40.83 -51.24
CA ILE A 875 9.04 -41.61 -52.38
C ILE A 875 9.90 -42.77 -51.90
N ILE A 876 9.40 -43.99 -52.05
CA ILE A 876 10.17 -45.17 -51.67
C ILE A 876 11.13 -45.47 -52.80
N ASP A 877 12.43 -45.20 -52.64
CA ASP A 877 13.41 -45.38 -53.71
C ASP A 877 14.73 -46.02 -53.24
N ARG A 878 15.79 -45.84 -54.04
CA ARG A 878 17.11 -46.42 -53.73
C ARG A 878 17.70 -45.87 -52.43
N ARG A 879 17.30 -44.68 -51.99
CA ARG A 879 17.75 -44.06 -50.75
C ARG A 879 17.18 -44.81 -49.55
N ASP A 880 15.91 -45.18 -49.57
CA ASP A 880 15.29 -46.02 -48.54
C ASP A 880 15.85 -47.43 -48.53
N PHE A 881 16.17 -47.98 -49.70
CA PHE A 881 16.89 -49.26 -49.79
C PHE A 881 18.25 -49.22 -49.05
N VAL A 882 19.01 -48.13 -49.21
CA VAL A 882 20.31 -47.98 -48.56
C VAL A 882 20.12 -47.87 -47.04
N LEU A 883 19.17 -47.05 -46.59
CA LEU A 883 18.84 -46.91 -45.17
C LEU A 883 18.38 -48.24 -44.55
N PHE A 884 17.47 -48.95 -45.20
CA PHE A 884 17.01 -50.25 -44.72
C PHE A 884 18.16 -51.25 -44.59
N LYS A 885 19.08 -51.29 -45.56
CA LYS A 885 20.24 -52.16 -45.50
C LYS A 885 21.14 -51.82 -44.30
N GLU A 886 21.30 -50.54 -44.00
CA GLU A 886 22.05 -50.08 -42.83
C GLU A 886 21.37 -50.52 -41.53
N PHE A 887 20.06 -50.29 -41.41
CA PHE A 887 19.28 -50.71 -40.24
C PHE A 887 19.26 -52.23 -40.05
N PHE A 888 19.04 -52.99 -41.12
CA PHE A 888 19.10 -54.45 -41.10
C PHE A 888 20.47 -54.95 -40.64
N THR A 889 21.54 -54.32 -41.12
CA THR A 889 22.92 -54.69 -40.74
C THR A 889 23.22 -54.30 -39.29
N ALA A 890 22.69 -53.18 -38.81
CA ALA A 890 22.82 -52.76 -37.42
C ALA A 890 22.09 -53.74 -36.47
N ALA A 891 20.88 -54.18 -36.85
CA ALA A 891 20.09 -55.11 -36.05
C ALA A 891 20.66 -56.54 -36.04
N ASN A 892 21.27 -57.00 -37.14
CA ASN A 892 21.65 -58.41 -37.32
C ASN A 892 23.15 -58.67 -37.44
N GLY A 893 23.98 -57.63 -37.41
CA GLY A 893 25.43 -57.71 -37.55
C GLY A 893 25.95 -57.70 -38.99
N ALA A 894 27.26 -57.43 -39.13
CA ALA A 894 27.92 -57.29 -40.42
C ALA A 894 27.82 -58.56 -41.28
N GLY A 895 27.33 -58.41 -42.52
CA GLY A 895 27.18 -59.50 -43.49
C GLY A 895 25.83 -60.22 -43.45
N ALA A 896 24.97 -59.95 -42.46
CA ALA A 896 23.67 -60.59 -42.30
C ALA A 896 22.70 -60.31 -43.47
N PHE A 897 22.69 -59.07 -44.00
CA PHE A 897 21.84 -58.72 -45.14
C PHE A 897 22.19 -59.52 -46.41
N ALA A 898 23.49 -59.77 -46.65
CA ALA A 898 23.94 -60.59 -47.77
C ALA A 898 23.56 -62.06 -47.60
N ALA A 899 23.61 -62.57 -46.37
CA ALA A 899 23.17 -63.93 -46.04
C ALA A 899 21.65 -64.10 -46.17
N MET A 900 20.86 -63.09 -45.77
CA MET A 900 19.41 -63.06 -45.98
C MET A 900 19.06 -63.21 -47.46
N LEU A 901 19.74 -62.47 -48.34
CA LEU A 901 19.52 -62.56 -49.79
C LEU A 901 19.86 -63.94 -50.39
N GLN A 902 20.72 -64.74 -49.74
CA GLN A 902 21.01 -66.12 -50.15
C GLN A 902 20.00 -67.15 -49.62
N GLY A 903 19.23 -66.80 -48.58
CA GLY A 903 18.20 -67.65 -47.97
C GLY A 903 16.78 -67.46 -48.52
N VAL A 904 16.56 -66.45 -49.37
CA VAL A 904 15.31 -66.26 -50.10
C VAL A 904 15.29 -67.24 -51.28
N PRO A 905 14.30 -68.15 -51.40
CA PRO A 905 14.18 -69.02 -52.56
C PRO A 905 14.10 -68.16 -53.83
N GLU A 906 14.94 -68.47 -54.83
CA GLU A 906 14.94 -67.71 -56.08
C GLU A 906 13.51 -67.56 -56.64
N PRO A 907 13.06 -66.33 -56.95
CA PRO A 907 11.97 -66.19 -57.89
C PRO A 907 12.46 -66.65 -59.27
N SER A 908 11.69 -67.54 -59.88
CA SER A 908 11.87 -68.06 -61.23
C SER A 908 12.25 -66.97 -62.25
N SER A 909 13.49 -67.01 -62.73
CA SER A 909 13.97 -66.75 -64.11
C SER A 909 13.40 -65.61 -64.99
N LEU A 910 12.69 -64.60 -64.46
CA LEU A 910 12.09 -63.52 -65.29
C LEU A 910 12.35 -62.07 -64.85
N LEU A 911 13.07 -61.80 -63.76
CA LEU A 911 13.32 -60.41 -63.32
C LEU A 911 14.76 -59.90 -63.52
N LEU A 912 15.70 -60.76 -63.95
CA LEU A 912 17.11 -60.39 -64.17
C LEU A 912 17.45 -59.89 -65.59
N VAL A 913 16.43 -59.65 -66.43
CA VAL A 913 16.63 -59.16 -67.82
C VAL A 913 16.13 -57.72 -68.05
N ALA A 914 15.48 -57.07 -67.08
CA ALA A 914 14.91 -55.72 -67.30
C ALA A 914 15.81 -54.53 -66.91
N VAL A 915 17.01 -54.72 -66.35
CA VAL A 915 17.88 -53.59 -65.92
C VAL A 915 19.24 -53.54 -66.65
N GLY A 916 19.48 -54.47 -67.59
CA GLY A 916 20.75 -54.54 -68.33
C GLY A 916 20.84 -53.76 -69.64
N SER A 917 19.82 -52.97 -70.05
CA SER A 917 19.80 -52.45 -71.44
C SER A 917 19.06 -51.12 -71.64
N ILE A 918 19.19 -50.13 -70.74
CA ILE A 918 18.94 -48.71 -71.08
C ILE A 918 20.00 -47.85 -70.39
N SER A 919 21.23 -47.97 -70.88
CA SER A 919 22.32 -47.00 -70.66
C SER A 919 23.30 -47.13 -71.81
N LEU A 920 22.84 -46.86 -73.02
CA LEU A 920 23.65 -46.53 -74.20
C LEU A 920 22.69 -46.10 -75.31
N SER A 921 22.26 -44.83 -75.26
CA SER A 921 21.81 -43.97 -76.38
C SER A 921 20.83 -42.93 -75.85
N VAL A 922 21.31 -41.73 -75.54
CA VAL A 922 20.88 -40.44 -76.12
C VAL A 922 21.73 -39.36 -75.44
N SER A 923 23.01 -39.32 -75.83
CA SER A 923 23.81 -38.10 -75.83
C SER A 923 23.86 -37.59 -77.27
N ARG A 924 22.80 -36.92 -77.70
CA ARG A 924 22.77 -36.01 -78.87
C ARG A 924 21.35 -35.46 -79.01
N LEU A 925 21.15 -34.23 -78.57
CA LEU A 925 20.41 -33.18 -79.28
C LEU A 925 20.38 -31.90 -78.43
N ARG A 926 21.46 -31.13 -78.51
CA ARG A 926 21.44 -29.66 -78.52
C ARG A 926 22.18 -29.22 -79.77
N ARG A 927 21.43 -28.82 -80.81
CA ARG A 927 21.75 -27.80 -81.85
C ARG A 927 20.84 -27.98 -83.09
N SER A 928 19.73 -27.26 -83.08
CA SER A 928 19.21 -26.41 -84.17
C SER A 928 17.98 -25.69 -83.64
#